data_AF-A0A258BZC2-F1
#
_entry.id   AF-A0A258BZC2-F1
#
_cell.length_a   1.000
_cell.length_b   1.000
_cell.length_c   1.000
_cell.angle_alpha   90.00
_cell.angle_beta   90.00
_cell.angle_gamma   90.00
#
_symmetry.space_group_name_H-M   'P 1'
#
loop_
_entity.id
_entity.type
_entity.pdbx_description
1 polymer ?
#
loop_
_entity_poly.entity_id
_entity_poly.type
_entity_poly.pdbx_seq_one_letter_code
_entity_poly.pdbx_strand_id
1 'polypeptide(L)'
;MNLEKFTDRAKGFLQSAQTVAIRLNHQRISPEHLLKALLEDREGMASGLIRAAGGDAAAATRETDAALGKVPAVSGSGAQASPGLDNDMVRVLDSAEQIAQQAGDSFVTVERLLLALTLASTTAAGKALANAGVRAEALNHAINDLRGGRTADTAGAEDRYDALKKFARDLTADAREGKLDPVIGRDEEIRRTIQILARRTKNNPVLIGEPGVGKTAIAEGLALRIVNGDIPDTLKDRTLMALDMGSLIAGAKYRGEFEERLKGVLDEVKAAEGQVILFIDEMHTLIGAGKSEGAMDAGNLLKPALARGELHCIGATTLDEYQKYVEKDAALQRRFQPVFVGEPTVEDTISILRGIKEKYELHHGVRITDGAIVSAATLSNRYISDRFLPDKAIDLMDEAASRLRMEVESKPEEIETLDRRIIQLKIEREALKKEVDQASKDRLAALEEDLANLEQQSAELTTRWQADKDKIAGEAKLKEALDQARAELDQAQRAGDLARAGELAYGRIPDLERQLADAQGASHSAMLREEVTSEDIASVVSRWTGIPVDKMMEGEREKLLNMEQELGKRVIGQEQAVRAVSTAVRRSRAGLQDPNRPLGSFLFLGPTGVGKTELTKALAGFLFDDDNAMVRIDMSEFMEKHSVARLIGAPPGYVGYEEGGVLTEAVRRRPYQVVLFDEVEKAHSDVFNVLLQVLDDGRLTDGQGRTVDFSNTIIVLTSNLGSQYLANMADDQRIEDVEPQVMDIVRAHFRPEFLNRLDEIILFHRLGVEHMAPIVDIQVGRVGRLLKDRKITL
;
A
#
# COMPACT_ATOMS: atom_id res chain seq x y z
N MET A 1 34.86 36.08 -20.38
CA MET A 1 34.24 34.84 -19.85
C MET A 1 34.14 34.90 -18.33
N ASN A 2 32.93 35.07 -17.82
CA ASN A 2 32.62 34.91 -16.40
C ASN A 2 31.80 33.64 -16.19
N LEU A 3 32.42 32.57 -15.67
CA LEU A 3 31.74 31.28 -15.46
C LEU A 3 30.58 31.39 -14.45
N GLU A 4 30.53 32.42 -13.62
CA GLU A 4 29.39 32.65 -12.70
C GLU A 4 28.10 33.02 -13.42
N LYS A 5 28.18 33.47 -14.68
CA LYS A 5 26.99 33.73 -15.52
C LYS A 5 26.46 32.49 -16.22
N PHE A 6 26.94 31.30 -15.92
CA PHE A 6 26.41 30.06 -16.49
C PHE A 6 25.44 29.43 -15.50
N THR A 7 24.38 28.81 -16.00
CA THR A 7 23.49 28.01 -15.17
C THR A 7 24.24 26.84 -14.55
N ASP A 8 23.70 26.27 -13.46
CA ASP A 8 24.32 25.14 -12.78
C ASP A 8 24.44 23.92 -13.71
N ARG A 9 23.44 23.72 -14.58
CA ARG A 9 23.46 22.67 -15.61
C ARG A 9 24.53 22.94 -16.68
N ALA A 10 24.65 24.16 -17.19
CA ALA A 10 25.70 24.52 -18.15
C ALA A 10 27.11 24.38 -17.54
N LYS A 11 27.31 24.76 -16.27
CA LYS A 11 28.56 24.51 -15.52
C LYS A 11 28.86 23.01 -15.42
N GLY A 12 27.84 22.19 -15.14
CA GLY A 12 27.96 20.72 -15.12
C GLY A 12 28.43 20.13 -16.46
N PHE A 13 27.98 20.66 -17.59
CA PHE A 13 28.46 20.22 -18.91
C PHE A 13 29.90 20.64 -19.21
N LEU A 14 30.36 21.79 -18.71
CA LEU A 14 31.77 22.17 -18.83
C LEU A 14 32.69 21.21 -18.04
N GLN A 15 32.25 20.79 -16.84
CA GLN A 15 32.94 19.76 -16.07
C GLN A 15 32.91 18.39 -16.78
N SER A 16 31.78 18.06 -17.39
CA SER A 16 31.63 16.83 -18.17
C SER A 16 32.55 16.85 -19.41
N ALA A 17 32.68 17.98 -20.10
CA ALA A 17 33.61 18.15 -21.21
C ALA A 17 35.07 17.95 -20.78
N GLN A 18 35.45 18.44 -19.60
CA GLN A 18 36.76 18.17 -19.00
C GLN A 18 36.95 16.67 -18.74
N THR A 19 35.93 15.99 -18.23
CA THR A 19 35.94 14.55 -17.99
C THR A 19 36.08 13.76 -19.30
N VAL A 20 35.42 14.19 -20.39
CA VAL A 20 35.59 13.61 -21.72
C VAL A 20 37.02 13.77 -22.22
N ALA A 21 37.63 14.94 -22.06
CA ALA A 21 39.02 15.18 -22.46
C ALA A 21 40.00 14.27 -21.70
N ILE A 22 39.81 14.13 -20.38
CA ILE A 22 40.61 13.21 -19.55
C ILE A 22 40.41 11.75 -20.00
N ARG A 23 39.16 11.32 -20.20
CA ARG A 23 38.80 9.96 -20.63
C ARG A 23 39.44 9.59 -21.98
N LEU A 24 39.60 10.55 -22.88
CA LEU A 24 40.22 10.36 -24.20
C LEU A 24 41.72 10.67 -24.21
N ASN A 25 42.33 11.00 -23.06
CA ASN A 25 43.73 11.40 -22.93
C ASN A 25 44.12 12.62 -23.81
N HIS A 26 43.21 13.57 -23.97
CA HIS A 26 43.46 14.83 -24.66
C HIS A 26 43.95 15.91 -23.68
N GLN A 27 44.97 16.67 -24.05
CA GLN A 27 45.57 17.70 -23.19
C GLN A 27 44.80 19.04 -23.16
N ARG A 28 43.80 19.20 -24.03
CA ARG A 28 43.03 20.43 -24.15
C ARG A 28 41.55 20.12 -24.27
N ILE A 29 40.73 20.95 -23.64
CA ILE A 29 39.28 20.94 -23.76
C ILE A 29 38.92 21.84 -24.94
N SER A 30 38.48 21.22 -26.01
CA SER A 30 38.04 21.85 -27.26
C SER A 30 36.50 21.80 -27.40
N PRO A 31 35.90 22.56 -28.33
CA PRO A 31 34.45 22.58 -28.57
C PRO A 31 33.82 21.18 -28.77
N GLU A 32 34.57 20.25 -29.37
CA GLU A 32 34.15 18.87 -29.63
C GLU A 32 33.90 18.09 -28.34
N HIS A 33 34.66 18.37 -27.28
CA HIS A 33 34.47 17.73 -25.98
C HIS A 33 33.18 18.21 -25.31
N LEU A 34 32.86 19.50 -25.44
CA LEU A 34 31.59 20.05 -24.96
C LEU A 34 30.44 19.46 -25.75
N LEU A 35 30.53 19.44 -27.08
CA LEU A 35 29.48 18.84 -27.92
C LEU A 35 29.27 17.36 -27.58
N LYS A 36 30.35 16.60 -27.36
CA LYS A 36 30.27 15.20 -26.93
C LYS A 36 29.56 15.04 -25.59
N ALA A 37 29.92 15.88 -24.60
CA ALA A 37 29.26 15.88 -23.29
C ALA A 37 27.76 16.20 -23.39
N LEU A 38 27.38 17.17 -24.23
CA LEU A 38 25.99 17.53 -24.49
C LEU A 38 25.19 16.41 -25.16
N LEU A 39 25.79 15.70 -26.13
CA LEU A 39 25.15 14.60 -26.85
C LEU A 39 25.04 13.31 -26.03
N GLU A 40 25.93 13.10 -25.05
CA GLU A 40 25.90 11.97 -24.12
C GLU A 40 24.99 12.22 -22.89
N ASP A 41 24.32 13.38 -22.81
CA ASP A 41 23.38 13.69 -21.74
C ASP A 41 22.26 12.64 -21.66
N ARG A 42 22.09 12.05 -20.47
CA ARG A 42 21.00 11.08 -20.20
C ARG A 42 19.63 11.74 -20.26
N GLU A 43 19.53 13.03 -19.92
CA GLU A 43 18.27 13.78 -20.05
C GLU A 43 17.96 14.12 -21.51
N GLY A 44 18.95 14.03 -22.42
CA GLY A 44 18.74 14.08 -23.87
C GLY A 44 18.31 15.43 -24.44
N MET A 45 18.49 16.55 -23.71
CA MET A 45 18.03 17.89 -24.13
C MET A 45 18.65 18.32 -25.47
N ALA A 46 19.97 18.22 -25.62
CA ALA A 46 20.66 18.59 -26.87
C ALA A 46 20.21 17.74 -28.06
N SER A 47 20.10 16.42 -27.87
CA SER A 47 19.62 15.47 -28.88
C SER A 47 18.14 15.70 -29.24
N GLY A 48 17.33 16.17 -28.30
CA GLY A 48 15.94 16.60 -28.54
C GLY A 48 15.88 17.86 -29.40
N LEU A 49 16.65 18.89 -29.05
CA LEU A 49 16.73 20.15 -29.80
C LEU A 49 17.27 19.96 -31.22
N ILE A 50 18.26 19.09 -31.41
CA ILE A 50 18.78 18.73 -32.74
C ILE A 50 17.67 18.12 -33.60
N ARG A 51 16.89 17.19 -33.06
CA ARG A 51 15.76 16.57 -33.78
C ARG A 51 14.65 17.57 -34.09
N ALA A 52 14.30 18.41 -33.12
CA ALA A 52 13.31 19.48 -33.32
C ALA A 52 13.74 20.50 -34.39
N ALA A 53 15.05 20.75 -34.51
CA ALA A 53 15.63 21.59 -35.55
C ALA A 53 15.75 20.90 -36.94
N GLY A 54 15.31 19.65 -37.05
CA GLY A 54 15.36 18.85 -38.29
C GLY A 54 16.70 18.15 -38.56
N GLY A 55 17.60 18.07 -37.58
CA GLY A 55 18.88 17.37 -37.68
C GLY A 55 18.85 15.93 -37.14
N ASP A 56 19.89 15.16 -37.47
CA ASP A 56 20.09 13.79 -36.99
C ASP A 56 21.06 13.79 -35.79
N ALA A 57 20.53 13.62 -34.59
CA ALA A 57 21.33 13.56 -33.36
C ALA A 57 22.33 12.38 -33.36
N ALA A 58 21.98 11.24 -33.95
CA ALA A 58 22.89 10.10 -34.05
C ALA A 58 24.03 10.37 -35.03
N ALA A 59 23.76 11.09 -36.13
CA ALA A 59 24.81 11.59 -37.01
C ALA A 59 25.72 12.60 -36.29
N ALA A 60 25.15 13.54 -35.52
CA ALA A 60 25.94 14.49 -34.74
C ALA A 60 26.90 13.80 -33.77
N THR A 61 26.46 12.73 -33.09
CA THR A 61 27.33 11.92 -32.21
C THR A 61 28.44 11.25 -33.00
N ARG A 62 28.12 10.56 -34.10
CA ARG A 62 29.11 9.87 -34.95
C ARG A 62 30.18 10.84 -35.50
N GLU A 63 29.75 11.99 -36.02
CA GLU A 63 30.66 13.00 -36.57
C GLU A 63 31.54 13.64 -35.48
N THR A 64 30.99 13.87 -34.29
CA THR A 64 31.74 14.39 -33.15
C THR A 64 32.79 13.38 -32.67
N ASP A 65 32.44 12.09 -32.61
CA ASP A 65 33.37 11.02 -32.27
C ASP A 65 34.49 10.88 -33.31
N ALA A 66 34.17 10.99 -34.59
CA ALA A 66 35.15 10.99 -35.67
C ALA A 66 36.09 12.22 -35.61
N ALA A 67 35.59 13.37 -35.16
CA ALA A 67 36.41 14.56 -34.95
C ALA A 67 37.34 14.40 -33.74
N LEU A 68 36.83 13.90 -32.62
CA LEU A 68 37.61 13.63 -31.40
C LEU A 68 38.69 12.57 -31.64
N GLY A 69 38.41 11.52 -32.44
CA GLY A 69 39.39 10.48 -32.77
C GLY A 69 40.59 10.98 -33.58
N LYS A 70 40.54 12.19 -34.16
CA LYS A 70 41.67 12.83 -34.86
C LYS A 70 42.57 13.64 -33.92
N VAL A 71 42.13 13.89 -32.68
CA VAL A 71 42.91 14.63 -31.70
C VAL A 71 44.00 13.70 -31.14
N PRO A 72 45.28 14.12 -31.09
CA PRO A 72 46.34 13.28 -30.55
C PRO A 72 46.14 12.98 -29.05
N ALA A 73 46.11 11.69 -28.69
CA ALA A 73 46.14 11.24 -27.31
C ALA A 73 47.58 11.26 -26.76
N VAL A 74 47.76 11.73 -25.52
CA VAL A 74 49.09 11.79 -24.87
C VAL A 74 49.18 10.83 -23.69
N SER A 75 50.23 10.00 -23.67
CA SER A 75 50.56 9.09 -22.57
C SER A 75 51.89 9.49 -21.89
N GLY A 76 52.01 9.29 -20.57
CA GLY A 76 53.26 9.49 -19.81
C GLY A 76 53.13 10.54 -18.69
N SER A 77 54.26 11.05 -18.19
CA SER A 77 54.28 12.03 -17.08
C SER A 77 53.54 13.35 -17.38
N GLY A 78 53.40 13.71 -18.66
CA GLY A 78 52.58 14.84 -19.11
C GLY A 78 51.08 14.55 -19.24
N ALA A 79 50.63 13.31 -19.01
CA ALA A 79 49.21 12.91 -19.04
C ALA A 79 48.48 13.14 -17.72
N GLN A 80 49.20 13.50 -16.63
CA GLN A 80 48.60 13.77 -15.32
C GLN A 80 48.20 15.24 -15.10
N ALA A 81 48.47 16.13 -16.06
CA ALA A 81 48.03 17.51 -15.99
C ALA A 81 46.55 17.62 -16.34
N SER A 82 45.78 18.41 -15.57
CA SER A 82 44.39 18.69 -15.89
C SER A 82 44.32 19.47 -17.22
N PRO A 83 43.50 19.03 -18.20
CA PRO A 83 43.45 19.67 -19.50
C PRO A 83 42.89 21.09 -19.40
N GLY A 84 43.56 22.04 -20.05
CA GLY A 84 43.13 23.43 -20.12
C GLY A 84 42.15 23.68 -21.27
N LEU A 85 41.37 24.77 -21.21
CA LEU A 85 40.53 25.21 -22.33
C LEU A 85 41.41 25.68 -23.50
N ASP A 86 41.07 25.30 -24.73
CA ASP A 86 41.70 25.89 -25.91
C ASP A 86 41.05 27.23 -26.32
N ASN A 87 41.68 27.93 -27.26
CA ASN A 87 41.23 29.25 -27.68
C ASN A 87 39.87 29.22 -28.39
N ASP A 88 39.55 28.15 -29.11
CA ASP A 88 38.28 28.04 -29.83
C ASP A 88 37.13 27.76 -28.86
N MET A 89 37.38 26.96 -27.83
CA MET A 89 36.45 26.75 -26.72
C MET A 89 36.17 28.05 -25.96
N VAL A 90 37.20 28.84 -25.65
CA VAL A 90 37.02 30.16 -25.02
C VAL A 90 36.14 31.08 -25.88
N ARG A 91 36.33 31.08 -27.21
CA ARG A 91 35.49 31.86 -28.15
C ARG A 91 34.06 31.37 -28.20
N VAL A 92 33.84 30.05 -28.18
CA VAL A 92 32.48 29.46 -28.12
C VAL A 92 31.76 29.89 -26.84
N LEU A 93 32.44 29.85 -25.69
CA LEU A 93 31.84 30.27 -24.41
C LEU A 93 31.54 31.77 -24.36
N ASP A 94 32.41 32.61 -24.92
CA ASP A 94 32.15 34.05 -25.05
C ASP A 94 30.97 34.33 -25.99
N SER A 95 30.90 33.61 -27.12
CA SER A 95 29.76 33.69 -28.04
C SER A 95 28.47 33.24 -27.38
N ALA A 96 28.48 32.19 -26.55
CA ALA A 96 27.30 31.75 -25.80
C ALA A 96 26.83 32.82 -24.81
N GLU A 97 27.75 33.52 -24.12
CA GLU A 97 27.43 34.66 -23.25
C GLU A 97 26.77 35.80 -24.03
N GLN A 98 27.29 36.12 -25.22
CA GLN A 98 26.71 37.16 -26.08
C GLN A 98 25.32 36.78 -26.61
N ILE A 99 25.12 35.53 -27.03
CA ILE A 99 23.82 35.03 -27.52
C ILE A 99 22.79 35.06 -26.40
N ALA A 100 23.16 34.62 -25.19
CA ALA A 100 22.29 34.68 -24.02
C ALA A 100 21.87 36.14 -23.74
N GLN A 101 22.81 37.08 -23.72
CA GLN A 101 22.52 38.49 -23.49
C GLN A 101 21.62 39.11 -24.58
N GLN A 102 21.82 38.74 -25.85
CA GLN A 102 20.95 39.17 -26.95
C GLN A 102 19.54 38.61 -26.85
N ALA A 103 19.39 37.39 -26.31
CA ALA A 103 18.11 36.76 -26.03
C ALA A 103 17.42 37.29 -24.76
N GLY A 104 18.06 38.20 -24.01
CA GLY A 104 17.54 38.77 -22.77
C GLY A 104 17.80 37.91 -21.53
N ASP A 105 18.73 36.96 -21.60
CA ASP A 105 19.07 36.07 -20.49
C ASP A 105 20.13 36.67 -19.57
N SER A 106 19.93 36.49 -18.25
CA SER A 106 20.95 36.83 -17.25
C SER A 106 22.01 35.73 -17.10
N PHE A 107 21.66 34.48 -17.42
CA PHE A 107 22.53 33.31 -17.36
C PHE A 107 22.61 32.57 -18.71
N VAL A 108 23.78 32.00 -19.03
CA VAL A 108 24.04 31.15 -20.19
C VAL A 108 23.56 29.73 -19.89
N THR A 109 22.59 29.28 -20.68
CA THR A 109 21.97 27.96 -20.60
C THR A 109 22.63 26.96 -21.56
N VAL A 110 22.30 25.68 -21.39
CA VAL A 110 22.76 24.55 -22.19
C VAL A 110 22.36 24.72 -23.66
N GLU A 111 21.13 25.17 -23.92
CA GLU A 111 20.69 25.36 -25.30
C GLU A 111 21.40 26.53 -26.00
N ARG A 112 21.83 27.55 -25.25
CA ARG A 112 22.65 28.67 -25.77
C ARG A 112 24.08 28.23 -26.06
N LEU A 113 24.65 27.32 -25.25
CA LEU A 113 25.91 26.65 -25.55
C LEU A 113 25.84 25.85 -26.86
N LEU A 114 24.78 25.07 -27.05
CA LEU A 114 24.57 24.30 -28.28
C LEU A 114 24.42 25.20 -29.52
N LEU A 115 23.70 26.32 -29.39
CA LEU A 115 23.58 27.31 -30.46
C LEU A 115 24.94 27.96 -30.79
N ALA A 116 25.75 28.30 -29.78
CA ALA A 116 27.09 28.85 -29.97
C ALA A 116 28.01 27.86 -30.71
N LEU A 117 27.97 26.57 -30.36
CA LEU A 117 28.70 25.51 -31.06
C LEU A 117 28.27 25.41 -32.53
N THR A 118 26.97 25.54 -32.80
CA THR A 118 26.40 25.49 -34.17
C THR A 118 26.85 26.69 -35.01
N LEU A 119 26.95 27.88 -34.40
CA LEU A 119 27.41 29.10 -35.07
C LEU A 119 28.92 29.10 -35.33
N ALA A 120 29.69 28.36 -34.53
CA ALA A 120 31.14 28.21 -34.67
C ALA A 120 31.53 27.25 -35.83
N SER A 121 31.09 27.55 -37.05
CA SER A 121 31.22 26.71 -38.26
C SER A 121 32.66 26.42 -38.70
N THR A 122 33.64 27.15 -38.17
CA THR A 122 35.07 26.90 -38.40
C THR A 122 35.63 25.77 -37.53
N THR A 123 34.98 25.44 -36.41
CA THR A 123 35.39 24.37 -35.48
C THR A 123 34.96 22.99 -36.00
N ALA A 124 35.57 21.90 -35.51
CA ALA A 124 35.11 20.56 -35.92
C ALA A 124 33.76 20.22 -35.31
N ALA A 125 33.43 20.75 -34.12
CA ALA A 125 32.10 20.65 -33.52
C ALA A 125 31.00 21.30 -34.38
N GLY A 126 31.22 22.52 -34.86
CA GLY A 126 30.28 23.20 -35.76
C GLY A 126 30.10 22.46 -37.09
N LYS A 127 31.19 21.91 -37.65
CA LYS A 127 31.12 21.05 -38.85
C LYS A 127 30.36 19.75 -38.60
N ALA A 128 30.54 19.10 -37.45
CA ALA A 128 29.81 17.89 -37.08
C ALA A 128 28.29 18.16 -37.00
N LEU A 129 27.89 19.28 -36.39
CA LEU A 129 26.49 19.71 -36.34
C LEU A 129 25.92 20.04 -37.73
N ALA A 130 26.70 20.72 -38.58
CA ALA A 130 26.30 21.02 -39.95
C ALA A 130 26.14 19.75 -40.81
N ASN A 131 27.06 18.79 -40.69
CA ASN A 131 26.99 17.48 -41.37
C ASN A 131 25.78 16.66 -40.89
N ALA A 132 25.38 16.83 -39.63
CA ALA A 132 24.17 16.25 -39.06
C ALA A 132 22.88 16.97 -39.47
N GLY A 133 22.95 17.99 -40.33
CA GLY A 133 21.79 18.74 -40.83
C GLY A 133 21.30 19.86 -39.91
N VAL A 134 22.01 20.18 -38.83
CA VAL A 134 21.62 21.22 -37.87
C VAL A 134 21.95 22.59 -38.42
N ARG A 135 20.93 23.44 -38.57
CA ARG A 135 21.08 24.86 -38.96
C ARG A 135 20.83 25.76 -37.75
N ALA A 136 21.66 26.78 -37.56
CA ALA A 136 21.56 27.69 -36.41
C ALA A 136 20.19 28.39 -36.29
N GLU A 137 19.58 28.78 -37.43
CA GLU A 137 18.24 29.40 -37.45
C GLU A 137 17.15 28.44 -36.98
N ALA A 138 17.13 27.22 -37.51
CA ALA A 138 16.16 26.18 -37.11
C ALA A 138 16.35 25.76 -35.65
N LEU A 139 17.61 25.67 -35.19
CA LEU A 139 17.92 25.40 -33.79
C LEU A 139 17.46 26.53 -32.88
N ASN A 140 17.67 27.80 -33.26
CA ASN A 140 17.20 28.93 -32.47
C ASN A 140 15.67 28.99 -32.41
N HIS A 141 14.98 28.61 -33.49
CA HIS A 141 13.52 28.45 -33.47
C HIS A 141 13.07 27.36 -32.49
N ALA A 142 13.66 26.17 -32.57
CA ALA A 142 13.37 25.07 -31.64
C ALA A 142 13.65 25.45 -30.17
N ILE A 143 14.71 26.22 -29.93
CA ILE A 143 15.03 26.78 -28.60
C ILE A 143 13.93 27.74 -28.13
N ASN A 144 13.47 28.64 -28.99
CA ASN A 144 12.42 29.58 -28.64
C ASN A 144 11.09 28.88 -28.36
N ASP A 145 10.78 27.84 -29.13
CA ASP A 145 9.58 27.00 -28.92
C ASP A 145 9.64 26.30 -27.56
N LEU A 146 10.76 25.67 -27.23
CA LEU A 146 10.97 25.01 -25.93
C LEU A 146 10.80 26.00 -24.76
N ARG A 147 11.32 27.21 -24.93
CA ARG A 147 11.33 28.21 -23.88
C ARG A 147 9.99 28.92 -23.72
N GLY A 148 9.17 28.99 -24.77
CA GLY A 148 7.86 29.63 -24.72
C GLY A 148 7.92 31.09 -24.24
N GLY A 149 9.01 31.81 -24.56
CA GLY A 149 9.24 33.20 -24.15
C GLY A 149 9.85 33.39 -22.75
N ARG A 150 10.20 32.33 -22.02
CA ARG A 150 10.87 32.40 -20.70
C ARG A 150 12.34 32.82 -20.83
N THR A 151 12.82 33.67 -19.91
CA THR A 151 14.22 34.11 -19.75
C THR A 151 14.96 33.33 -18.65
N ALA A 152 16.28 33.17 -18.79
CA ALA A 152 17.12 32.49 -17.81
C ALA A 152 17.71 33.48 -16.80
N ASP A 153 16.94 33.81 -15.77
CA ASP A 153 17.29 34.84 -14.77
C ASP A 153 17.86 34.29 -13.45
N THR A 154 17.90 32.97 -13.29
CA THR A 154 18.46 32.28 -12.13
C THR A 154 19.43 31.19 -12.57
N ALA A 155 20.35 30.79 -11.69
CA ALA A 155 21.31 29.71 -11.97
C ALA A 155 20.62 28.35 -12.23
N GLY A 156 19.44 28.12 -11.66
CA GLY A 156 18.60 26.92 -11.87
C GLY A 156 17.47 27.09 -12.89
N ALA A 157 17.49 28.11 -13.76
CA ALA A 157 16.36 28.41 -14.64
C ALA A 157 15.92 27.24 -15.56
N GLU A 158 16.87 26.38 -15.94
CA GLU A 158 16.62 25.22 -16.81
C GLU A 158 15.87 24.07 -16.13
N ASP A 159 15.80 24.05 -14.79
CA ASP A 159 15.03 23.04 -14.04
C ASP A 159 13.51 23.24 -14.21
N ARG A 160 13.10 24.41 -14.68
CA ARG A 160 11.69 24.75 -14.95
C ARG A 160 11.23 24.33 -16.35
N TYR A 161 12.11 23.78 -17.19
CA TYR A 161 11.75 23.29 -18.51
C TYR A 161 11.30 21.82 -18.43
N ASP A 162 10.18 21.51 -19.07
CA ASP A 162 9.53 20.18 -19.06
C ASP A 162 9.21 19.67 -17.64
N ALA A 163 8.86 20.59 -16.74
CA ALA A 163 8.62 20.29 -15.33
C ALA A 163 7.49 19.26 -15.14
N LEU A 164 6.42 19.35 -15.93
CA LEU A 164 5.33 18.37 -15.90
C LEU A 164 5.81 16.96 -16.26
N LYS A 165 6.71 16.83 -17.24
CA LYS A 165 7.24 15.52 -17.67
C LYS A 165 8.20 14.91 -16.64
N LYS A 166 8.90 15.76 -15.88
CA LYS A 166 9.87 15.34 -14.84
C LYS A 166 9.20 15.00 -13.51
N PHE A 167 8.17 15.75 -13.13
CA PHE A 167 7.59 15.72 -11.78
C PHE A 167 6.13 15.27 -11.74
N ALA A 168 5.58 14.87 -12.88
CA ALA A 168 4.25 14.27 -12.95
C ALA A 168 4.21 13.07 -13.91
N ARG A 169 3.30 12.15 -13.62
CA ARG A 169 3.02 10.95 -14.40
C ARG A 169 1.75 11.16 -15.22
N ASP A 170 1.80 10.89 -16.52
CA ASP A 170 0.63 11.02 -17.40
C ASP A 170 -0.26 9.78 -17.31
N LEU A 171 -1.34 9.87 -16.54
CA LEU A 171 -2.30 8.78 -16.38
C LEU A 171 -3.09 8.52 -17.67
N THR A 172 -3.29 9.52 -18.52
CA THR A 172 -3.97 9.30 -19.82
C THR A 172 -3.07 8.59 -20.82
N ALA A 173 -1.76 8.83 -20.79
CA ALA A 173 -0.80 8.06 -21.57
C ALA A 173 -0.78 6.59 -21.10
N ASP A 174 -0.69 6.37 -19.79
CA ASP A 174 -0.72 5.01 -19.22
C ASP A 174 -2.02 4.27 -19.56
N ALA A 175 -3.16 4.97 -19.55
CA ALA A 175 -4.45 4.42 -19.99
C ALA A 175 -4.46 4.06 -21.49
N ARG A 176 -3.84 4.87 -22.37
CA ARG A 176 -3.72 4.56 -23.80
C ARG A 176 -2.85 3.32 -24.03
N GLU A 177 -1.78 3.19 -23.25
CA GLU A 177 -0.82 2.09 -23.31
C GLU A 177 -1.33 0.80 -22.62
N GLY A 178 -2.49 0.82 -21.97
CA GLY A 178 -3.06 -0.36 -21.28
C GLY A 178 -2.38 -0.70 -19.95
N LYS A 179 -1.58 0.22 -19.40
CA LYS A 179 -0.81 0.00 -18.16
C LYS A 179 -1.66 0.11 -16.89
N LEU A 180 -2.76 0.86 -16.94
CA LEU A 180 -3.63 1.05 -15.77
C LEU A 180 -4.49 -0.19 -15.51
N ASP A 181 -4.76 -0.46 -14.23
CA ASP A 181 -5.64 -1.54 -13.82
C ASP A 181 -7.10 -1.19 -14.09
N PRO A 182 -7.96 -2.20 -14.36
CA PRO A 182 -9.39 -1.97 -14.45
C PRO A 182 -9.90 -1.46 -13.10
N VAL A 183 -10.79 -0.46 -13.16
CA VAL A 183 -11.38 0.14 -11.96
C VAL A 183 -12.80 -0.41 -11.80
N ILE A 184 -13.02 -1.19 -10.73
CA ILE A 184 -14.27 -1.89 -10.45
C ILE A 184 -14.99 -1.21 -9.27
N GLY A 185 -16.30 -1.02 -9.39
CA GLY A 185 -17.15 -0.57 -8.28
C GLY A 185 -17.03 0.90 -7.88
N ARG A 186 -16.39 1.76 -8.69
CA ARG A 186 -16.19 3.21 -8.43
C ARG A 186 -16.88 4.13 -9.43
N ASP A 187 -17.91 3.64 -10.11
CA ASP A 187 -18.57 4.37 -11.19
C ASP A 187 -19.27 5.66 -10.73
N GLU A 188 -19.82 5.67 -9.51
CA GLU A 188 -20.51 6.83 -8.95
C GLU A 188 -19.52 7.94 -8.58
N GLU A 189 -18.41 7.60 -7.92
CA GLU A 189 -17.36 8.54 -7.53
C GLU A 189 -16.65 9.12 -8.76
N ILE A 190 -16.36 8.30 -9.78
CA ILE A 190 -15.81 8.77 -11.06
C ILE A 190 -16.80 9.71 -11.74
N ARG A 191 -18.09 9.32 -11.85
CA ARG A 191 -19.13 10.16 -12.44
C ARG A 191 -19.29 11.48 -11.69
N ARG A 192 -19.23 11.45 -10.36
CA ARG A 192 -19.29 12.65 -9.52
C ARG A 192 -18.09 13.56 -9.74
N THR A 193 -16.90 13.00 -9.88
CA THR A 193 -15.66 13.72 -10.19
C THR A 193 -15.77 14.43 -11.54
N ILE A 194 -16.26 13.73 -12.57
CA ILE A 194 -16.55 14.29 -13.91
C ILE A 194 -17.55 15.46 -13.83
N GLN A 195 -18.66 15.27 -13.10
CA GLN A 195 -19.68 16.30 -12.92
C GLN A 195 -19.10 17.56 -12.29
N ILE A 196 -18.21 17.41 -11.31
CA ILE A 196 -17.56 18.54 -10.63
C ILE A 196 -16.61 19.27 -11.58
N LEU A 197 -15.74 18.54 -12.28
CA LEU A 197 -14.78 19.13 -13.24
C LEU A 197 -15.47 19.92 -14.35
N ALA A 198 -16.68 19.52 -14.75
CA ALA A 198 -17.48 20.22 -15.76
C ALA A 198 -18.17 21.50 -15.25
N ARG A 199 -18.11 21.83 -13.95
CA ARG A 199 -18.75 23.03 -13.39
C ARG A 199 -17.99 24.30 -13.75
N ARG A 200 -18.71 25.42 -13.76
CA ARG A 200 -18.12 26.78 -13.90
C ARG A 200 -17.43 27.28 -12.63
N THR A 201 -17.91 26.88 -11.45
CA THR A 201 -17.36 27.25 -10.14
C THR A 201 -17.37 26.04 -9.22
N LYS A 202 -16.45 26.02 -8.24
CA LYS A 202 -16.19 24.84 -7.38
C LYS A 202 -15.97 23.58 -8.24
N ASN A 203 -15.08 23.71 -9.22
CA ASN A 203 -14.83 22.73 -10.26
C ASN A 203 -13.60 21.86 -9.98
N ASN A 204 -13.03 21.94 -8.78
CA ASN A 204 -11.95 21.08 -8.34
C ASN A 204 -12.51 20.03 -7.36
N PRO A 205 -12.62 18.76 -7.74
CA PRO A 205 -13.04 17.71 -6.81
C PRO A 205 -11.93 17.40 -5.79
N VAL A 206 -12.34 17.02 -4.58
CA VAL A 206 -11.45 16.45 -3.57
C VAL A 206 -12.02 15.11 -3.15
N LEU A 207 -11.28 14.04 -3.42
CA LEU A 207 -11.55 12.68 -3.00
C LEU A 207 -11.19 12.58 -1.50
N ILE A 208 -12.20 12.35 -0.67
CA ILE A 208 -12.08 12.29 0.79
C ILE A 208 -12.38 10.87 1.24
N GLY A 209 -11.38 10.20 1.81
CA GLY A 209 -11.51 8.85 2.34
C GLY A 209 -10.24 8.43 3.04
N GLU A 210 -10.29 7.31 3.75
CA GLU A 210 -9.14 6.75 4.48
C GLU A 210 -8.04 6.28 3.51
N PRO A 211 -6.79 6.10 3.96
CA PRO A 211 -5.74 5.48 3.14
C PRO A 211 -6.14 4.06 2.70
N GLY A 212 -5.83 3.68 1.46
CA GLY A 212 -6.11 2.33 0.93
C GLY A 212 -7.50 2.11 0.34
N VAL A 213 -8.47 3.03 0.48
CA VAL A 213 -9.84 2.84 -0.06
C VAL A 213 -9.96 2.97 -1.59
N GLY A 214 -8.88 3.31 -2.30
CA GLY A 214 -8.87 3.44 -3.76
C GLY A 214 -9.10 4.86 -4.30
N LYS A 215 -8.62 5.91 -3.61
CA LYS A 215 -8.69 7.30 -4.10
C LYS A 215 -7.92 7.48 -5.43
N THR A 216 -6.72 6.92 -5.53
CA THR A 216 -5.90 6.94 -6.76
C THR A 216 -6.55 6.16 -7.89
N ALA A 217 -7.18 5.02 -7.59
CA ALA A 217 -7.94 4.25 -8.57
C ALA A 217 -9.09 5.05 -9.21
N ILE A 218 -9.72 5.99 -8.49
CA ILE A 218 -10.73 6.89 -9.08
C ILE A 218 -10.11 7.84 -10.11
N ALA A 219 -8.89 8.34 -9.87
CA ALA A 219 -8.17 9.18 -10.83
C ALA A 219 -7.74 8.37 -12.07
N GLU A 220 -7.26 7.15 -11.88
CA GLU A 220 -6.95 6.21 -12.97
C GLU A 220 -8.20 5.85 -13.78
N GLY A 221 -9.32 5.59 -13.11
CA GLY A 221 -10.62 5.33 -13.74
C GLY A 221 -11.14 6.53 -14.54
N LEU A 222 -10.87 7.75 -14.06
CA LEU A 222 -11.14 8.97 -14.83
C LEU A 222 -10.26 9.02 -16.09
N ALA A 223 -8.96 8.70 -16.00
CA ALA A 223 -8.09 8.67 -17.17
C ALA A 223 -8.58 7.67 -18.23
N LEU A 224 -8.99 6.46 -17.80
CA LEU A 224 -9.60 5.46 -18.68
C LEU A 224 -10.85 6.02 -19.38
N ARG A 225 -11.75 6.69 -18.65
CA ARG A 225 -12.96 7.29 -19.25
C ARG A 225 -12.64 8.44 -20.22
N ILE A 226 -11.66 9.28 -19.92
CA ILE A 226 -11.20 10.33 -20.83
C ILE A 226 -10.73 9.70 -22.15
N VAL A 227 -9.90 8.66 -22.05
CA VAL A 227 -9.32 7.97 -23.20
C VAL A 227 -10.36 7.18 -24.00
N ASN A 228 -11.37 6.62 -23.35
CA ASN A 228 -12.48 5.92 -24.01
C ASN A 228 -13.52 6.87 -24.62
N GLY A 229 -13.46 8.17 -24.31
CA GLY A 229 -14.44 9.15 -24.77
C GLY A 229 -15.77 9.11 -24.00
N ASP A 230 -15.84 8.37 -22.89
CA ASP A 230 -17.01 8.26 -22.00
C ASP A 230 -17.12 9.46 -21.04
N ILE A 231 -17.01 10.66 -21.60
CA ILE A 231 -16.94 11.93 -20.88
C ILE A 231 -17.63 13.05 -21.65
N PRO A 232 -18.07 14.13 -20.99
CA PRO A 232 -18.61 15.32 -21.66
C PRO A 232 -17.58 15.98 -22.58
N ASP A 233 -18.04 16.60 -23.67
CA ASP A 233 -17.19 17.31 -24.65
C ASP A 233 -16.24 18.33 -24.03
N THR A 234 -16.63 18.94 -22.90
CA THR A 234 -15.81 19.93 -22.18
C THR A 234 -14.54 19.35 -21.57
N LEU A 235 -14.52 18.04 -21.30
CA LEU A 235 -13.38 17.31 -20.74
C LEU A 235 -12.67 16.44 -21.79
N LYS A 236 -13.18 16.43 -23.02
CA LYS A 236 -12.63 15.61 -24.10
C LYS A 236 -11.21 16.03 -24.41
N ASP A 237 -10.36 15.05 -24.70
CA ASP A 237 -8.96 15.21 -25.08
C ASP A 237 -8.05 15.88 -24.03
N ARG A 238 -8.54 16.09 -22.80
CA ARG A 238 -7.72 16.60 -21.69
C ARG A 238 -6.71 15.54 -21.22
N THR A 239 -5.57 16.01 -20.73
CA THR A 239 -4.53 15.16 -20.14
C THR A 239 -4.65 15.16 -18.62
N LEU A 240 -4.67 13.98 -18.00
CA LEU A 240 -4.66 13.83 -16.54
C LEU A 240 -3.23 13.52 -16.07
N MET A 241 -2.63 14.45 -15.34
CA MET A 241 -1.25 14.36 -14.84
C MET A 241 -1.27 14.15 -13.32
N ALA A 242 -0.72 13.05 -12.81
CA ALA A 242 -0.55 12.79 -11.39
C ALA A 242 0.78 13.38 -10.89
N LEU A 243 0.73 14.28 -9.92
CA LEU A 243 1.91 14.90 -9.34
C LEU A 243 2.68 13.91 -8.47
N ASP A 244 3.97 13.76 -8.71
CA ASP A 244 4.86 12.95 -7.89
C ASP A 244 5.59 13.82 -6.85
N MET A 245 5.07 13.76 -5.62
CA MET A 245 5.67 14.46 -4.47
C MET A 245 7.08 13.97 -4.14
N GLY A 246 7.35 12.67 -4.33
CA GLY A 246 8.67 12.08 -4.10
C GLY A 246 9.71 12.69 -5.02
N SER A 247 9.40 12.78 -6.32
CA SER A 247 10.30 13.38 -7.32
C SER A 247 10.52 14.89 -7.11
N LEU A 248 9.53 15.63 -6.61
CA LEU A 248 9.70 17.04 -6.27
C LEU A 248 10.67 17.25 -5.10
N ILE A 249 10.60 16.39 -4.09
CA ILE A 249 11.42 16.46 -2.87
C ILE A 249 12.81 15.87 -3.11
N ALA A 250 12.92 14.82 -3.93
CA ALA A 250 14.16 14.13 -4.21
C ALA A 250 15.24 15.08 -4.76
N GLY A 251 16.39 15.13 -4.10
CA GLY A 251 17.50 15.97 -4.52
C GLY A 251 17.31 17.48 -4.27
N ALA A 252 16.24 17.91 -3.60
CA ALA A 252 16.12 19.29 -3.12
C ALA A 252 16.99 19.46 -1.86
N LYS A 253 18.03 20.28 -1.93
CA LYS A 253 18.90 20.60 -0.77
C LYS A 253 18.29 21.68 0.11
N TYR A 254 17.44 22.53 -0.48
CA TYR A 254 16.81 23.66 0.19
C TYR A 254 15.32 23.75 -0.16
N ARG A 255 14.50 24.27 0.77
CA ARG A 255 13.05 24.48 0.58
C ARG A 255 12.71 25.28 -0.69
N GLY A 256 13.54 26.28 -1.03
CA GLY A 256 13.33 27.11 -2.21
C GLY A 256 13.36 26.34 -3.52
N GLU A 257 14.16 25.26 -3.62
CA GLU A 257 14.27 24.43 -4.83
C GLU A 257 12.96 23.64 -5.05
N PHE A 258 12.36 23.12 -3.98
CA PHE A 258 11.04 22.47 -4.06
C PHE A 258 9.96 23.45 -4.54
N GLU A 259 9.90 24.64 -3.94
CA GLU A 259 8.93 25.68 -4.32
C GLU A 259 9.14 26.12 -5.78
N GLU A 260 10.38 26.18 -6.25
CA GLU A 260 10.73 26.50 -7.64
C GLU A 260 10.30 25.40 -8.63
N ARG A 261 10.53 24.13 -8.30
CA ARG A 261 10.08 22.98 -9.11
C ARG A 261 8.55 22.92 -9.20
N LEU A 262 7.86 23.04 -8.06
CA LEU A 262 6.40 23.07 -8.03
C LEU A 262 5.85 24.27 -8.81
N LYS A 263 6.48 25.43 -8.70
CA LYS A 263 6.12 26.60 -9.49
C LYS A 263 6.27 26.33 -10.99
N GLY A 264 7.35 25.67 -11.42
CA GLY A 264 7.54 25.23 -12.80
C GLY A 264 6.38 24.35 -13.30
N VAL A 265 5.99 23.35 -12.52
CA VAL A 265 4.83 22.48 -12.83
C VAL A 265 3.56 23.32 -12.96
N LEU A 266 3.27 24.19 -12.00
CA LEU A 266 2.07 25.03 -12.01
C LEU A 266 2.05 26.00 -13.19
N ASP A 267 3.19 26.56 -13.58
CA ASP A 267 3.27 27.49 -14.70
C ASP A 267 3.05 26.78 -16.04
N GLU A 268 3.52 25.53 -16.20
CA GLU A 268 3.20 24.71 -17.37
C GLU A 268 1.71 24.32 -17.42
N VAL A 269 1.10 23.96 -16.28
CA VAL A 269 -0.35 23.68 -16.23
C VAL A 269 -1.17 24.92 -16.60
N LYS A 270 -0.77 26.12 -16.15
CA LYS A 270 -1.42 27.38 -16.53
C LYS A 270 -1.28 27.66 -18.03
N ALA A 271 -0.09 27.45 -18.58
CA ALA A 271 0.19 27.65 -20.00
C ALA A 271 -0.59 26.68 -20.90
N ALA A 272 -0.99 25.52 -20.38
CA ALA A 272 -1.84 24.57 -21.08
C ALA A 272 -3.32 24.99 -21.17
N GLU A 273 -3.71 26.16 -20.66
CA GLU A 273 -5.05 26.76 -20.80
C GLU A 273 -6.22 25.80 -20.49
N GLY A 274 -6.06 24.97 -19.46
CA GLY A 274 -7.10 24.04 -19.00
C GLY A 274 -7.15 22.68 -19.71
N GLN A 275 -6.23 22.41 -20.64
CA GLN A 275 -6.05 21.09 -21.26
C GLN A 275 -5.49 20.05 -20.29
N VAL A 276 -4.76 20.49 -19.26
CA VAL A 276 -4.18 19.63 -18.23
C VAL A 276 -5.03 19.67 -16.96
N ILE A 277 -5.39 18.49 -16.45
CA ILE A 277 -5.96 18.28 -15.12
C ILE A 277 -4.85 17.71 -14.24
N LEU A 278 -4.58 18.34 -13.10
CA LEU A 278 -3.55 17.90 -12.17
C LEU A 278 -4.18 17.05 -11.04
N PHE A 279 -3.82 15.79 -10.91
CA PHE A 279 -4.12 14.97 -9.74
C PHE A 279 -3.04 15.17 -8.67
N ILE A 280 -3.46 15.52 -7.46
CA ILE A 280 -2.58 15.74 -6.32
C ILE A 280 -3.01 14.78 -5.22
N ASP A 281 -2.25 13.70 -5.07
CA ASP A 281 -2.40 12.81 -3.91
C ASP A 281 -1.88 13.49 -2.64
N GLU A 282 -2.45 13.13 -1.50
CA GLU A 282 -2.13 13.72 -0.19
C GLU A 282 -2.09 15.26 -0.23
N MET A 283 -3.09 15.90 -0.85
CA MET A 283 -3.11 17.34 -1.12
C MET A 283 -2.86 18.22 0.13
N HIS A 284 -3.20 17.73 1.31
CA HIS A 284 -2.95 18.40 2.58
C HIS A 284 -1.46 18.68 2.85
N THR A 285 -0.55 17.86 2.29
CA THR A 285 0.90 18.04 2.42
C THR A 285 1.35 19.37 1.82
N LEU A 286 0.71 19.81 0.73
CA LEU A 286 0.99 21.09 0.07
C LEU A 286 0.33 22.29 0.75
N ILE A 287 -0.78 22.08 1.47
CA ILE A 287 -1.67 23.16 1.96
C ILE A 287 -1.51 23.42 3.47
N GLY A 288 -1.14 22.39 4.25
CA GLY A 288 -1.33 22.37 5.70
C GLY A 288 -0.06 22.38 6.55
N ALA A 289 1.11 22.30 5.92
CA ALA A 289 2.38 22.07 6.61
C ALA A 289 2.92 23.29 7.40
N GLY A 290 2.43 24.50 7.17
CA GLY A 290 3.04 25.73 7.69
C GLY A 290 2.98 25.98 9.21
N LYS A 291 2.37 25.11 10.02
CA LYS A 291 2.26 25.30 11.48
C LYS A 291 3.36 24.63 12.31
N SER A 292 4.17 23.77 11.70
CA SER A 292 5.29 23.10 12.36
C SER A 292 6.59 23.66 11.81
N GLU A 293 7.55 24.04 12.67
CA GLU A 293 8.89 24.45 12.24
C GLU A 293 9.52 23.31 11.40
N GLY A 294 9.55 23.47 10.08
CA GLY A 294 10.18 22.52 9.14
C GLY A 294 9.30 21.99 8.00
N ALA A 295 7.97 22.18 8.04
CA ALA A 295 7.09 21.60 7.03
C ALA A 295 6.81 22.55 5.84
N MET A 296 6.71 21.97 4.63
CA MET A 296 6.65 22.64 3.34
C MET A 296 5.25 23.21 3.04
N ASP A 297 5.05 24.52 3.19
CA ASP A 297 3.76 25.17 2.86
C ASP A 297 3.81 25.80 1.47
N ALA A 298 3.19 25.13 0.50
CA ALA A 298 3.02 25.59 -0.87
C ALA A 298 1.62 26.18 -1.14
N GLY A 299 0.78 26.34 -0.11
CA GLY A 299 -0.58 26.84 -0.25
C GLY A 299 -0.63 28.22 -0.90
N ASN A 300 0.39 29.06 -0.69
CA ASN A 300 0.51 30.38 -1.29
C ASN A 300 0.76 30.34 -2.81
N LEU A 301 1.30 29.25 -3.36
CA LEU A 301 1.49 29.07 -4.80
C LEU A 301 0.21 28.59 -5.48
N LEU A 302 -0.56 27.72 -4.82
CA LEU A 302 -1.78 27.12 -5.34
C LEU A 302 -2.98 28.07 -5.31
N LYS A 303 -3.17 28.81 -4.21
CA LYS A 303 -4.34 29.67 -3.99
C LYS A 303 -4.59 30.68 -5.12
N PRO A 304 -3.58 31.41 -5.65
CA PRO A 304 -3.81 32.36 -6.73
C PRO A 304 -4.27 31.68 -8.04
N ALA A 305 -3.68 30.54 -8.40
CA ALA A 305 -4.02 29.81 -9.61
C ALA A 305 -5.44 29.21 -9.54
N LEU A 306 -5.81 28.64 -8.37
CA LEU A 306 -7.16 28.17 -8.08
C LEU A 306 -8.17 29.33 -8.04
N ALA A 307 -7.79 30.48 -7.50
CA ALA A 307 -8.66 31.65 -7.39
C ALA A 307 -9.08 32.17 -8.77
N ARG A 308 -8.13 32.20 -9.73
CA ARG A 308 -8.33 32.65 -11.11
C ARG A 308 -8.92 31.59 -12.05
N GLY A 309 -8.99 30.33 -11.62
CA GLY A 309 -9.48 29.23 -12.45
C GLY A 309 -8.48 28.77 -13.52
N GLU A 310 -7.21 29.17 -13.38
CA GLU A 310 -6.12 28.77 -14.28
C GLU A 310 -5.63 27.34 -13.98
N LEU A 311 -5.86 26.86 -12.75
CA LEU A 311 -5.54 25.49 -12.32
C LEU A 311 -6.81 24.66 -12.19
N HIS A 312 -6.87 23.56 -12.92
CA HIS A 312 -7.85 22.49 -12.74
C HIS A 312 -7.17 21.32 -12.06
N CYS A 313 -7.65 20.91 -10.89
CA CYS A 313 -7.06 19.81 -10.16
C CYS A 313 -8.07 18.91 -9.46
N ILE A 314 -7.62 17.70 -9.18
CA ILE A 314 -8.29 16.69 -8.36
C ILE A 314 -7.40 16.47 -7.15
N GLY A 315 -7.92 16.70 -5.95
CA GLY A 315 -7.21 16.39 -4.71
C GLY A 315 -7.60 15.04 -4.14
N ALA A 316 -6.71 14.41 -3.39
CA ALA A 316 -7.03 13.31 -2.50
C ALA A 316 -6.50 13.59 -1.08
N THR A 317 -7.29 13.29 -0.06
CA THR A 317 -6.92 13.48 1.36
C THR A 317 -7.85 12.69 2.30
N THR A 318 -7.53 12.62 3.59
CA THR A 318 -8.45 12.09 4.61
C THR A 318 -9.47 13.14 5.08
N LEU A 319 -10.54 12.70 5.77
CA LEU A 319 -11.56 13.60 6.29
C LEU A 319 -10.98 14.59 7.32
N ASP A 320 -10.17 14.10 8.25
CA ASP A 320 -9.56 14.90 9.31
C ASP A 320 -8.67 16.01 8.72
N GLU A 321 -7.87 15.70 7.71
CA GLU A 321 -7.01 16.67 7.03
C GLU A 321 -7.82 17.67 6.20
N TYR A 322 -8.87 17.23 5.52
CA TYR A 322 -9.76 18.12 4.78
C TYR A 322 -10.39 19.15 5.70
N GLN A 323 -10.95 18.72 6.83
CA GLN A 323 -11.55 19.60 7.84
C GLN A 323 -10.50 20.55 8.44
N LYS A 324 -9.28 20.08 8.67
CA LYS A 324 -8.21 20.86 9.28
C LYS A 324 -7.63 21.92 8.35
N TYR A 325 -7.42 21.62 7.07
CA TYR A 325 -6.62 22.44 6.16
C TYR A 325 -7.40 23.06 5.00
N VAL A 326 -8.48 22.43 4.53
CA VAL A 326 -9.26 22.92 3.37
C VAL A 326 -10.53 23.61 3.82
N GLU A 327 -11.31 23.00 4.72
CA GLU A 327 -12.61 23.53 5.14
C GLU A 327 -12.49 24.81 5.97
N LYS A 328 -11.44 24.92 6.79
CA LYS A 328 -11.14 26.12 7.59
C LYS A 328 -10.62 27.30 6.75
N ASP A 329 -10.13 27.06 5.54
CA ASP A 329 -9.64 28.11 4.64
C ASP A 329 -10.75 28.53 3.65
N ALA A 330 -11.30 29.73 3.85
CA ALA A 330 -12.39 30.25 3.03
C ALA A 330 -12.03 30.42 1.54
N ALA A 331 -10.74 30.57 1.19
CA ALA A 331 -10.31 30.65 -0.21
C ALA A 331 -10.37 29.28 -0.89
N LEU A 332 -9.92 28.22 -0.20
CA LEU A 332 -9.88 26.85 -0.71
C LEU A 332 -11.26 26.19 -0.69
N GLN A 333 -12.03 26.39 0.37
CA GLN A 333 -13.42 25.88 0.51
C GLN A 333 -14.34 26.37 -0.63
N ARG A 334 -14.04 27.54 -1.22
CA ARG A 334 -14.79 28.10 -2.36
C ARG A 334 -14.31 27.58 -3.72
N ARG A 335 -13.26 26.76 -3.78
CA ARG A 335 -12.68 26.22 -5.01
C ARG A 335 -12.79 24.72 -5.11
N PHE A 336 -12.81 24.03 -3.97
CA PHE A 336 -12.95 22.60 -3.89
C PHE A 336 -14.39 22.14 -3.62
N GLN A 337 -14.72 20.94 -4.09
CA GLN A 337 -15.96 20.24 -3.82
C GLN A 337 -15.64 18.82 -3.32
N PRO A 338 -16.12 18.43 -2.11
CA PRO A 338 -15.86 17.10 -1.57
C PRO A 338 -16.58 16.00 -2.36
N VAL A 339 -15.90 14.86 -2.49
CA VAL A 339 -16.38 13.56 -2.99
C VAL A 339 -15.94 12.51 -1.97
N PHE A 340 -16.91 11.94 -1.24
CA PHE A 340 -16.60 10.94 -0.23
C PHE A 340 -16.34 9.58 -0.89
N VAL A 341 -15.28 8.91 -0.46
CA VAL A 341 -14.86 7.59 -0.94
C VAL A 341 -14.85 6.67 0.28
N GLY A 342 -15.88 5.83 0.39
CA GLY A 342 -16.00 4.86 1.47
C GLY A 342 -15.18 3.61 1.21
N GLU A 343 -14.85 2.90 2.30
CA GLU A 343 -14.36 1.52 2.23
C GLU A 343 -15.41 0.64 1.52
N PRO A 344 -15.02 -0.16 0.51
CA PRO A 344 -15.93 -1.08 -0.16
C PRO A 344 -16.36 -2.21 0.78
N THR A 345 -17.51 -2.81 0.51
CA THR A 345 -17.94 -3.99 1.25
C THR A 345 -17.05 -5.20 0.93
N VAL A 346 -17.16 -6.28 1.71
CA VAL A 346 -16.45 -7.54 1.41
C VAL A 346 -16.85 -8.08 0.04
N GLU A 347 -18.13 -7.99 -0.33
CA GLU A 347 -18.64 -8.44 -1.64
C GLU A 347 -18.09 -7.59 -2.80
N ASP A 348 -18.06 -6.27 -2.62
CA ASP A 348 -17.46 -5.34 -3.59
C ASP A 348 -15.95 -5.60 -3.73
N THR A 349 -15.26 -5.86 -2.61
CA THR A 349 -13.84 -6.20 -2.60
C THR A 349 -13.57 -7.49 -3.35
N ILE A 350 -14.38 -8.53 -3.16
CA ILE A 350 -14.27 -9.78 -3.94
C ILE A 350 -14.40 -9.49 -5.44
N SER A 351 -15.32 -8.60 -5.82
CA SER A 351 -15.50 -8.19 -7.22
C SER A 351 -14.29 -7.40 -7.75
N ILE A 352 -13.71 -6.53 -6.94
CA ILE A 352 -12.46 -5.81 -7.27
C ILE A 352 -11.31 -6.80 -7.47
N LEU A 353 -11.09 -7.71 -6.52
CA LEU A 353 -10.05 -8.73 -6.60
C LEU A 353 -10.19 -9.62 -7.83
N ARG A 354 -11.42 -10.03 -8.18
CA ARG A 354 -11.70 -10.78 -9.42
C ARG A 354 -11.34 -9.98 -10.67
N GLY A 355 -11.61 -8.68 -10.68
CA GLY A 355 -11.29 -7.81 -11.82
C GLY A 355 -9.79 -7.59 -12.04
N ILE A 356 -8.99 -7.57 -10.97
CA ILE A 356 -7.53 -7.40 -11.06
C ILE A 356 -6.77 -8.75 -11.10
N LYS A 357 -7.44 -9.86 -10.79
CA LYS A 357 -6.87 -11.21 -10.69
C LYS A 357 -5.92 -11.56 -11.85
N GLU A 358 -6.36 -11.38 -13.09
CA GLU A 358 -5.59 -11.78 -14.28
C GLU A 358 -4.23 -11.08 -14.36
N LYS A 359 -4.15 -9.81 -13.92
CA LYS A 359 -2.91 -9.05 -13.90
C LYS A 359 -1.92 -9.56 -12.85
N TYR A 360 -2.39 -9.91 -11.66
CA TYR A 360 -1.56 -10.48 -10.61
C TYR A 360 -1.09 -11.90 -10.97
N GLU A 361 -1.96 -12.70 -11.59
CA GLU A 361 -1.58 -14.01 -12.12
C GLU A 361 -0.48 -13.90 -13.18
N LEU A 362 -0.59 -12.91 -14.09
CA LEU A 362 0.40 -12.66 -15.12
C LEU A 362 1.73 -12.18 -14.52
N HIS A 363 1.68 -11.21 -13.62
CA HIS A 363 2.86 -10.62 -12.98
C HIS A 363 3.68 -11.66 -12.21
N HIS A 364 3.02 -12.51 -11.41
CA HIS A 364 3.69 -13.53 -10.61
C HIS A 364 3.87 -14.86 -11.33
N GLY A 365 3.18 -15.08 -12.45
CA GLY A 365 3.18 -16.35 -13.18
C GLY A 365 2.65 -17.50 -12.32
N VAL A 366 1.58 -17.25 -11.56
CA VAL A 366 0.84 -18.24 -10.75
C VAL A 366 -0.65 -18.11 -11.03
N ARG A 367 -1.45 -19.09 -10.60
CA ARG A 367 -2.91 -19.05 -10.67
C ARG A 367 -3.49 -18.71 -9.30
N ILE A 368 -4.53 -17.89 -9.25
CA ILE A 368 -5.21 -17.51 -8.01
C ILE A 368 -6.61 -18.13 -8.01
N THR A 369 -6.89 -19.00 -7.05
CA THR A 369 -8.22 -19.63 -6.95
C THR A 369 -9.28 -18.62 -6.50
N ASP A 370 -10.54 -18.86 -6.86
CA ASP A 370 -11.65 -18.00 -6.37
C ASP A 370 -11.79 -18.10 -4.84
N GLY A 371 -11.51 -19.28 -4.27
CA GLY A 371 -11.45 -19.48 -2.82
C GLY A 371 -10.40 -18.59 -2.15
N ALA A 372 -9.22 -18.42 -2.74
CA ALA A 372 -8.19 -17.50 -2.24
C ALA A 372 -8.67 -16.04 -2.27
N ILE A 373 -9.37 -15.61 -3.33
CA ILE A 373 -9.93 -14.26 -3.43
C ILE A 373 -10.95 -14.00 -2.32
N VAL A 374 -11.88 -14.93 -2.11
CA VAL A 374 -12.88 -14.84 -1.03
C VAL A 374 -12.19 -14.81 0.33
N SER A 375 -11.19 -15.65 0.56
CA SER A 375 -10.40 -15.65 1.80
C SER A 375 -9.63 -14.35 2.00
N ALA A 376 -9.05 -13.76 0.96
CA ALA A 376 -8.30 -12.51 1.06
C ALA A 376 -9.19 -11.36 1.54
N ALA A 377 -10.40 -11.24 0.99
CA ALA A 377 -11.37 -10.24 1.41
C ALA A 377 -11.93 -10.51 2.82
N THR A 378 -12.34 -11.75 3.11
CA THR A 378 -12.99 -12.09 4.39
C THR A 378 -12.02 -12.09 5.57
N LEU A 379 -10.83 -12.70 5.43
CA LEU A 379 -9.84 -12.77 6.50
C LEU A 379 -9.19 -11.41 6.77
N SER A 380 -8.90 -10.60 5.74
CA SER A 380 -8.38 -9.25 5.96
C SER A 380 -9.40 -8.36 6.66
N ASN A 381 -10.68 -8.44 6.30
CA ASN A 381 -11.72 -7.69 6.99
C ASN A 381 -11.87 -8.09 8.46
N ARG A 382 -11.72 -9.39 8.75
CA ARG A 382 -11.91 -9.94 10.10
C ARG A 382 -10.72 -9.71 11.03
N TYR A 383 -9.50 -9.89 10.54
CA TYR A 383 -8.30 -9.96 11.38
C TYR A 383 -7.36 -8.76 11.25
N ILE A 384 -7.52 -7.91 10.21
CA ILE A 384 -6.69 -6.73 9.97
C ILE A 384 -7.59 -5.48 10.06
N SER A 385 -7.69 -4.89 11.25
CA SER A 385 -8.61 -3.79 11.55
C SER A 385 -8.01 -2.39 11.42
N ASP A 386 -6.69 -2.28 11.35
CA ASP A 386 -5.93 -1.02 11.24
C ASP A 386 -5.71 -0.56 9.79
N ARG A 387 -6.11 -1.38 8.82
CA ARG A 387 -6.09 -1.09 7.38
C ARG A 387 -7.49 -1.24 6.77
N PHE A 388 -7.69 -0.60 5.63
CA PHE A 388 -8.98 -0.54 4.95
C PHE A 388 -8.98 -1.39 3.67
N LEU A 389 -10.14 -1.93 3.33
CA LEU A 389 -10.40 -2.52 2.01
C LEU A 389 -10.40 -1.43 0.93
N PRO A 390 -10.07 -1.76 -0.33
CA PRO A 390 -9.63 -3.08 -0.79
C PRO A 390 -8.13 -3.34 -0.59
N ASP A 391 -7.33 -2.33 -0.23
CA ASP A 391 -5.86 -2.39 -0.15
C ASP A 391 -5.33 -3.60 0.62
N LYS A 392 -5.78 -3.81 1.87
CA LYS A 392 -5.32 -4.95 2.69
C LYS A 392 -5.61 -6.32 2.06
N ALA A 393 -6.67 -6.44 1.26
CA ALA A 393 -7.03 -7.71 0.62
C ALA A 393 -6.21 -7.93 -0.65
N ILE A 394 -5.92 -6.86 -1.39
CA ILE A 394 -5.02 -6.88 -2.56
C ILE A 394 -3.61 -7.29 -2.11
N ASP A 395 -3.12 -6.69 -1.04
CA ASP A 395 -1.78 -6.95 -0.48
C ASP A 395 -1.62 -8.40 0.00
N LEU A 396 -2.65 -8.98 0.65
CA LEU A 396 -2.64 -10.41 1.01
C LEU A 396 -2.58 -11.33 -0.21
N MET A 397 -3.36 -11.00 -1.26
CA MET A 397 -3.38 -11.77 -2.50
C MET A 397 -2.02 -11.68 -3.22
N ASP A 398 -1.42 -10.49 -3.24
CA ASP A 398 -0.11 -10.21 -3.83
C ASP A 398 1.02 -10.94 -3.10
N GLU A 399 1.06 -10.87 -1.76
CA GLU A 399 2.08 -11.56 -0.97
C GLU A 399 1.97 -13.09 -1.11
N ALA A 400 0.74 -13.63 -1.12
CA ALA A 400 0.54 -15.06 -1.32
C ALA A 400 1.00 -15.53 -2.71
N ALA A 401 0.71 -14.74 -3.76
CA ALA A 401 1.15 -15.03 -5.11
C ALA A 401 2.68 -14.96 -5.26
N SER A 402 3.30 -13.91 -4.72
CA SER A 402 4.75 -13.72 -4.70
C SER A 402 5.47 -14.86 -3.97
N ARG A 403 4.93 -15.29 -2.82
CA ARG A 403 5.49 -16.41 -2.06
C ARG A 403 5.43 -17.71 -2.85
N LEU A 404 4.27 -18.04 -3.44
CA LEU A 404 4.13 -19.25 -4.24
C LEU A 404 5.08 -19.24 -5.44
N ARG A 405 5.27 -18.08 -6.07
CA ARG A 405 6.24 -17.90 -7.15
C ARG A 405 7.67 -18.23 -6.71
N MET A 406 8.09 -17.76 -5.53
CA MET A 406 9.41 -18.09 -4.98
C MET A 406 9.57 -19.59 -4.72
N GLU A 407 8.51 -20.26 -4.25
CA GLU A 407 8.50 -21.72 -4.03
C GLU A 407 8.63 -22.49 -5.36
N VAL A 408 7.95 -22.04 -6.42
CA VAL A 408 8.03 -22.61 -7.77
C VAL A 408 9.42 -22.44 -8.40
N GLU A 409 10.08 -21.29 -8.19
CA GLU A 409 11.41 -21.05 -8.74
C GLU A 409 12.53 -21.80 -8.02
N SER A 410 12.29 -22.18 -6.77
CA SER A 410 13.23 -22.90 -5.90
C SER A 410 13.21 -24.40 -6.18
N LYS A 411 14.33 -25.08 -5.87
CA LYS A 411 14.36 -26.54 -5.91
C LYS A 411 13.47 -27.11 -4.79
N PRO A 412 12.59 -28.09 -5.06
CA PRO A 412 11.84 -28.78 -4.03
C PRO A 412 12.75 -29.36 -2.94
N GLU A 413 12.27 -29.35 -1.69
CA GLU A 413 13.02 -29.82 -0.52
C GLU A 413 13.47 -31.28 -0.65
N GLU A 414 12.67 -32.12 -1.31
CA GLU A 414 13.01 -33.51 -1.63
C GLU A 414 14.28 -33.61 -2.49
N ILE A 415 14.41 -32.75 -3.49
CA ILE A 415 15.58 -32.68 -4.38
C ILE A 415 16.78 -32.11 -3.62
N GLU A 416 16.58 -31.02 -2.85
CA GLU A 416 17.67 -30.46 -2.05
C GLU A 416 18.23 -31.45 -1.03
N THR A 417 17.37 -32.22 -0.38
CA THR A 417 17.76 -33.23 0.62
C THR A 417 18.58 -34.34 -0.03
N LEU A 418 18.14 -34.82 -1.21
CA LEU A 418 18.90 -35.79 -2.01
C LEU A 418 20.26 -35.21 -2.44
N ASP A 419 20.31 -33.99 -2.96
CA ASP A 419 21.54 -33.32 -3.41
C ASP A 419 22.54 -33.16 -2.26
N ARG A 420 22.08 -32.74 -1.07
CA ARG A 420 22.94 -32.65 0.13
C ARG A 420 23.48 -34.02 0.53
N ARG A 421 22.65 -35.07 0.47
CA ARG A 421 23.06 -36.44 0.79
C ARG A 421 24.11 -36.97 -0.20
N ILE A 422 23.92 -36.73 -1.49
CA ILE A 422 24.88 -37.07 -2.56
C ILE A 422 26.23 -36.40 -2.31
N ILE A 423 26.23 -35.11 -1.93
CA ILE A 423 27.47 -34.39 -1.62
C ILE A 423 28.20 -35.02 -0.43
N GLN A 424 27.49 -35.37 0.65
CA GLN A 424 28.08 -36.04 1.81
C GLN A 424 28.74 -37.37 1.42
N LEU A 425 28.04 -38.20 0.66
CA LEU A 425 28.56 -39.49 0.20
C LEU A 425 29.74 -39.32 -0.77
N LYS A 426 29.76 -38.29 -1.63
CA LYS A 426 30.91 -37.98 -2.48
C LYS A 426 32.16 -37.65 -1.66
N ILE A 427 32.02 -36.90 -0.57
CA ILE A 427 33.13 -36.57 0.33
C ILE A 427 33.64 -37.84 1.02
N GLU A 428 32.74 -38.69 1.53
CA GLU A 428 33.07 -39.98 2.14
C GLU A 428 33.79 -40.90 1.13
N ARG A 429 33.32 -40.95 -0.12
CA ARG A 429 33.97 -41.68 -1.22
C ARG A 429 35.42 -41.24 -1.45
N GLU A 430 35.67 -39.94 -1.51
CA GLU A 430 37.03 -39.41 -1.74
C GLU A 430 37.97 -39.62 -0.54
N ALA A 431 37.42 -39.74 0.67
CA ALA A 431 38.19 -40.17 1.85
C ALA A 431 38.54 -41.66 1.77
N LEU A 432 37.55 -42.53 1.52
CA LEU A 432 37.72 -43.99 1.47
C LEU A 432 38.63 -44.46 0.32
N LYS A 433 38.69 -43.72 -0.80
CA LYS A 433 39.64 -44.01 -1.90
C LYS A 433 41.11 -43.98 -1.49
N LYS A 434 41.46 -43.32 -0.38
CA LYS A 434 42.84 -43.22 0.12
C LYS A 434 43.20 -44.34 1.10
N GLU A 435 42.21 -45.09 1.56
CA GLU A 435 42.38 -46.18 2.51
C GLU A 435 42.71 -47.50 1.80
N VAL A 436 43.50 -48.34 2.45
CA VAL A 436 44.09 -49.56 1.83
C VAL A 436 43.55 -50.87 2.42
N ASP A 437 42.86 -50.81 3.57
CA ASP A 437 42.31 -51.98 4.25
C ASP A 437 41.06 -52.55 3.53
N GLN A 438 40.79 -53.84 3.74
CA GLN A 438 39.71 -54.54 3.03
C GLN A 438 38.32 -54.02 3.42
N ALA A 439 38.11 -53.64 4.68
CA ALA A 439 36.80 -53.16 5.15
C ALA A 439 36.45 -51.81 4.50
N SER A 440 37.43 -50.91 4.34
CA SER A 440 37.25 -49.64 3.62
C SER A 440 36.95 -49.85 2.14
N LYS A 441 37.54 -50.85 1.48
CA LYS A 441 37.24 -51.19 0.08
C LYS A 441 35.83 -51.76 -0.10
N ASP A 442 35.38 -52.63 0.79
CA ASP A 442 34.03 -53.19 0.76
C ASP A 442 32.99 -52.09 1.04
N ARG A 443 33.27 -51.16 1.96
CA ARG A 443 32.45 -49.99 2.25
C ARG A 443 32.39 -49.03 1.06
N LEU A 444 33.51 -48.80 0.38
CA LEU A 444 33.59 -47.97 -0.82
C LEU A 444 32.70 -48.52 -1.93
N ALA A 445 32.72 -49.83 -2.18
CA ALA A 445 31.90 -50.46 -3.21
C ALA A 445 30.38 -50.30 -2.93
N ALA A 446 29.95 -50.55 -1.69
CA ALA A 446 28.56 -50.31 -1.29
C ALA A 446 28.15 -48.84 -1.39
N LEU A 447 29.05 -47.93 -1.01
CA LEU A 447 28.81 -46.49 -1.09
C LEU A 447 28.71 -46.00 -2.55
N GLU A 448 29.50 -46.56 -3.46
CA GLU A 448 29.42 -46.23 -4.89
C GLU A 448 28.10 -46.68 -5.51
N GLU A 449 27.56 -47.83 -5.09
CA GLU A 449 26.22 -48.31 -5.48
C GLU A 449 25.11 -47.39 -4.96
N ASP A 450 25.14 -47.05 -3.66
CA ASP A 450 24.19 -46.12 -3.03
C ASP A 450 24.24 -44.74 -3.69
N LEU A 451 25.45 -44.25 -4.01
CA LEU A 451 25.65 -42.96 -4.67
C LEU A 451 25.05 -42.97 -6.07
N ALA A 452 25.27 -44.02 -6.86
CA ALA A 452 24.70 -44.15 -8.20
C ALA A 452 23.16 -44.15 -8.18
N ASN A 453 22.56 -44.87 -7.22
CA ASN A 453 21.11 -44.90 -7.05
C ASN A 453 20.54 -43.51 -6.69
N LEU A 454 21.17 -42.81 -5.74
CA LEU A 454 20.73 -41.47 -5.32
C LEU A 454 20.95 -40.43 -6.42
N GLU A 455 22.07 -40.49 -7.16
CA GLU A 455 22.33 -39.61 -8.30
C GLU A 455 21.29 -39.81 -9.41
N GLN A 456 20.91 -41.05 -9.70
CA GLN A 456 19.84 -41.33 -10.67
C GLN A 456 18.49 -40.76 -10.19
N GLN A 457 18.12 -40.97 -8.93
CA GLN A 457 16.88 -40.44 -8.37
C GLN A 457 16.84 -38.89 -8.41
N SER A 458 17.92 -38.23 -8.00
CA SER A 458 18.02 -36.76 -8.07
C SER A 458 17.93 -36.26 -9.52
N ALA A 459 18.60 -36.93 -10.47
CA ALA A 459 18.55 -36.56 -11.88
C ALA A 459 17.14 -36.71 -12.48
N GLU A 460 16.43 -37.79 -12.16
CA GLU A 460 15.05 -38.02 -12.60
C GLU A 460 14.10 -36.94 -12.05
N LEU A 461 14.18 -36.64 -10.75
CA LEU A 461 13.34 -35.60 -10.13
C LEU A 461 13.68 -34.20 -10.64
N THR A 462 14.98 -33.89 -10.80
CA THR A 462 15.43 -32.60 -11.35
C THR A 462 14.95 -32.41 -12.78
N THR A 463 14.96 -33.47 -13.60
CA THR A 463 14.47 -33.41 -14.99
C THR A 463 12.96 -33.17 -15.03
N ARG A 464 12.18 -33.82 -14.15
CA ARG A 464 10.73 -33.58 -14.04
C ARG A 464 10.44 -32.14 -13.59
N TRP A 465 11.12 -31.66 -12.55
CA TRP A 465 10.99 -30.29 -12.07
C TRP A 465 11.33 -29.26 -13.16
N GLN A 466 12.43 -29.45 -13.90
CA GLN A 466 12.81 -28.54 -14.98
C GLN A 466 11.76 -28.54 -16.11
N ALA A 467 11.22 -29.70 -16.47
CA ALA A 467 10.16 -29.80 -17.48
C ALA A 467 8.88 -29.10 -17.04
N ASP A 468 8.48 -29.20 -15.77
CA ASP A 468 7.32 -28.50 -15.24
C ASP A 468 7.56 -26.99 -15.17
N LYS A 469 8.76 -26.54 -14.77
CA LYS A 469 9.15 -25.12 -14.81
C LYS A 469 9.10 -24.53 -16.22
N ASP A 470 9.58 -25.27 -17.21
CA ASP A 470 9.56 -24.83 -18.61
C ASP A 470 8.13 -24.73 -19.17
N LYS A 471 7.21 -25.61 -18.73
CA LYS A 471 5.77 -25.50 -19.06
C LYS A 471 5.15 -24.24 -18.48
N ILE A 472 5.36 -23.97 -17.18
CA ILE A 472 4.85 -22.76 -16.51
C ILE A 472 5.35 -21.50 -17.23
N ALA A 473 6.63 -21.46 -17.60
CA ALA A 473 7.21 -20.35 -18.35
C ALA A 473 6.58 -20.20 -19.76
N GLY A 474 6.21 -21.31 -20.39
CA GLY A 474 5.46 -21.31 -21.64
C GLY A 474 4.05 -20.74 -21.50
N GLU A 475 3.32 -21.14 -20.46
CA GLU A 475 1.97 -20.63 -20.14
C GLU A 475 1.99 -19.13 -19.85
N ALA A 476 2.96 -18.66 -19.07
CA ALA A 476 3.13 -17.23 -18.76
C ALA A 476 3.29 -16.39 -20.04
N LYS A 477 4.10 -16.86 -21.00
CA LYS A 477 4.28 -16.18 -22.30
C LYS A 477 3.00 -16.15 -23.14
N LEU A 478 2.19 -17.21 -23.08
CA LEU A 478 0.89 -17.24 -23.77
C LEU A 478 -0.08 -16.25 -23.15
N LYS A 479 -0.14 -16.16 -21.80
CA LYS A 479 -0.94 -15.15 -21.10
C LYS A 479 -0.49 -13.73 -21.43
N GLU A 480 0.81 -13.46 -21.45
CA GLU A 480 1.38 -12.15 -21.82
C GLU A 480 0.98 -11.75 -23.25
N ALA A 481 1.12 -12.67 -24.20
CA ALA A 481 0.71 -12.44 -25.59
C ALA A 481 -0.80 -12.22 -25.73
N LEU A 482 -1.62 -12.90 -24.91
CA LEU A 482 -3.07 -12.74 -24.89
C LEU A 482 -3.47 -11.37 -24.33
N ASP A 483 -2.87 -10.95 -23.22
CA ASP A 483 -3.11 -9.63 -22.62
C ASP A 483 -2.72 -8.49 -23.57
N GLN A 484 -1.55 -8.60 -24.20
CA GLN A 484 -1.12 -7.65 -25.23
C GLN A 484 -2.10 -7.62 -26.42
N ALA A 485 -2.58 -8.78 -26.89
CA ALA A 485 -3.54 -8.84 -27.98
C ALA A 485 -4.90 -8.21 -27.60
N ARG A 486 -5.33 -8.34 -26.35
CA ARG A 486 -6.55 -7.67 -25.82
C ARG A 486 -6.36 -6.16 -25.74
N ALA A 487 -5.22 -5.69 -25.25
CA ALA A 487 -4.90 -4.26 -25.22
C ALA A 487 -4.83 -3.67 -26.65
N GLU A 488 -4.22 -4.37 -27.60
CA GLU A 488 -4.19 -3.99 -29.02
C GLU A 488 -5.60 -3.97 -29.64
N LEU A 489 -6.48 -4.89 -29.25
CA LEU A 489 -7.87 -4.92 -29.72
C LEU A 489 -8.61 -3.66 -29.25
N ASP A 490 -8.48 -3.30 -27.97
CA ASP A 490 -9.09 -2.10 -27.41
C ASP A 490 -8.55 -0.82 -28.08
N GLN A 491 -7.25 -0.78 -28.40
CA GLN A 491 -6.66 0.32 -29.17
C GLN A 491 -7.22 0.39 -30.60
N ALA A 492 -7.30 -0.75 -31.30
CA ALA A 492 -7.81 -0.81 -32.67
C ALA A 492 -9.30 -0.40 -32.75
N GLN A 493 -10.12 -0.86 -31.80
CA GLN A 493 -11.52 -0.47 -31.69
C GLN A 493 -11.68 1.04 -31.48
N ARG A 494 -10.87 1.64 -30.59
CA ARG A 494 -10.87 3.09 -30.35
C ARG A 494 -10.40 3.90 -31.56
N ALA A 495 -9.38 3.43 -32.27
CA ALA A 495 -8.87 4.07 -33.49
C ALA A 495 -9.82 3.93 -34.69
N GLY A 496 -10.87 3.10 -34.58
CA GLY A 496 -11.77 2.78 -35.69
C GLY A 496 -11.15 1.86 -36.74
N ASP A 497 -10.04 1.19 -36.43
CA ASP A 497 -9.40 0.20 -37.31
C ASP A 497 -10.14 -1.14 -37.22
N LEU A 498 -11.28 -1.22 -37.90
CA LEU A 498 -12.15 -2.40 -37.92
C LEU A 498 -11.46 -3.63 -38.51
N ALA A 499 -10.45 -3.45 -39.38
CA ALA A 499 -9.72 -4.56 -39.99
C ALA A 499 -8.82 -5.23 -38.95
N ARG A 500 -7.99 -4.43 -38.25
CA ARG A 500 -7.11 -4.94 -37.19
C ARG A 500 -7.91 -5.49 -36.01
N ALA A 501 -9.00 -4.83 -35.62
CA ALA A 501 -9.88 -5.32 -34.56
C ALA A 501 -10.53 -6.67 -34.92
N GLY A 502 -10.93 -6.86 -36.19
CA GLY A 502 -11.45 -8.14 -36.67
C GLY A 502 -10.42 -9.27 -36.65
N GLU A 503 -9.18 -8.99 -37.08
CA GLU A 503 -8.07 -9.96 -37.04
C GLU A 503 -7.75 -10.43 -35.62
N LEU A 504 -7.71 -9.49 -34.67
CA LEU A 504 -7.43 -9.78 -33.27
C LEU A 504 -8.58 -10.54 -32.62
N ALA A 505 -9.82 -10.05 -32.73
CA ALA A 505 -10.99 -10.61 -32.05
C ALA A 505 -11.40 -11.99 -32.56
N TYR A 506 -11.27 -12.27 -33.86
CA TYR A 506 -11.73 -13.53 -34.46
C TYR A 506 -10.61 -14.47 -34.91
N GLY A 507 -9.36 -14.03 -34.88
CA GLY A 507 -8.19 -14.83 -35.24
C GLY A 507 -7.25 -15.02 -34.05
N ARG A 508 -6.45 -13.99 -33.76
CA ARG A 508 -5.30 -14.12 -32.84
C ARG A 508 -5.69 -14.43 -31.40
N ILE A 509 -6.69 -13.74 -30.85
CA ILE A 509 -7.15 -13.94 -29.46
C ILE A 509 -7.74 -15.35 -29.28
N PRO A 510 -8.71 -15.82 -30.09
CA PRO A 510 -9.23 -17.18 -29.98
C PRO A 510 -8.16 -18.29 -30.13
N ASP A 511 -7.15 -18.06 -30.97
CA ASP A 511 -6.04 -19.01 -31.14
C ASP A 511 -5.13 -19.06 -29.90
N LEU A 512 -4.83 -17.91 -29.30
CA LEU A 512 -4.07 -17.83 -28.04
C LEU A 512 -4.85 -18.44 -26.87
N GLU A 513 -6.17 -18.19 -26.79
CA GLU A 513 -7.04 -18.80 -25.78
C GLU A 513 -7.08 -20.33 -25.92
N ARG A 514 -7.12 -20.85 -27.15
CA ARG A 514 -7.04 -22.30 -27.41
C ARG A 514 -5.70 -22.88 -26.97
N GLN A 515 -4.59 -22.23 -27.34
CA GLN A 515 -3.24 -22.68 -26.96
C GLN A 515 -3.05 -22.68 -25.44
N LEU A 516 -3.59 -21.67 -24.75
CA LEU A 516 -3.54 -21.58 -23.29
C LEU A 516 -4.37 -22.71 -22.63
N ALA A 517 -5.56 -23.00 -23.15
CA ALA A 517 -6.40 -24.09 -22.65
C ALA A 517 -5.75 -25.47 -22.85
N ASP A 518 -5.11 -25.69 -24.01
CA ASP A 518 -4.38 -26.93 -24.30
C ASP A 518 -3.17 -27.11 -23.37
N ALA A 519 -2.44 -26.02 -23.07
CA ALA A 519 -1.32 -26.04 -22.13
C ALA A 519 -1.78 -26.38 -20.70
N GLN A 520 -2.84 -25.72 -20.22
CA GLN A 520 -3.42 -25.94 -18.89
C GLN A 520 -3.96 -27.37 -18.70
N GLY A 521 -4.60 -27.94 -19.73
CA GLY A 521 -5.14 -29.30 -19.69
C GLY A 521 -4.07 -30.40 -19.53
N ALA A 522 -2.82 -30.11 -19.91
CA ALA A 522 -1.70 -31.05 -19.79
C ALA A 522 -1.02 -31.03 -18.41
N SER A 523 -1.37 -30.09 -17.52
CA SER A 523 -0.66 -29.83 -16.25
C SER A 523 -1.24 -30.55 -15.02
N HIS A 524 -2.26 -31.40 -15.15
CA HIS A 524 -2.91 -32.09 -14.02
C HIS A 524 -2.05 -33.12 -13.24
N SER A 525 -0.78 -33.31 -13.60
CA SER A 525 0.17 -34.20 -12.92
C SER A 525 1.49 -33.51 -12.54
N ALA A 526 1.50 -32.17 -12.43
CA ALA A 526 2.69 -31.39 -12.11
C ALA A 526 3.21 -31.67 -10.69
N MET A 527 4.53 -31.71 -10.55
CA MET A 527 5.22 -31.82 -9.25
C MET A 527 5.17 -30.52 -8.44
N LEU A 528 4.83 -29.40 -9.10
CA LEU A 528 4.80 -28.06 -8.54
C LEU A 528 3.37 -27.59 -8.28
N ARG A 529 3.17 -26.90 -7.16
CA ARG A 529 1.92 -26.22 -6.84
C ARG A 529 1.91 -24.86 -7.52
N GLU A 530 0.96 -24.64 -8.40
CA GLU A 530 0.85 -23.41 -9.21
C GLU A 530 -0.34 -22.54 -8.79
N GLU A 531 -1.14 -23.00 -7.83
CA GLU A 531 -2.37 -22.33 -7.40
C GLU A 531 -2.26 -21.78 -5.98
N VAL A 532 -2.55 -20.47 -5.85
CA VAL A 532 -2.81 -19.80 -4.57
C VAL A 532 -4.21 -20.18 -4.10
N THR A 533 -4.27 -20.71 -2.89
CA THR A 533 -5.48 -21.21 -2.21
C THR A 533 -5.81 -20.37 -0.98
N SER A 534 -6.96 -20.66 -0.37
CA SER A 534 -7.36 -20.09 0.92
C SER A 534 -6.35 -20.31 2.05
N GLU A 535 -5.63 -21.45 2.06
CA GLU A 535 -4.62 -21.75 3.08
C GLU A 535 -3.39 -20.85 2.95
N ASP A 536 -3.00 -20.50 1.72
CA ASP A 536 -1.85 -19.62 1.47
C ASP A 536 -2.14 -18.21 1.99
N ILE A 537 -3.35 -17.71 1.72
CA ILE A 537 -3.85 -16.45 2.27
C ILE A 537 -3.86 -16.50 3.81
N ALA A 538 -4.42 -17.55 4.40
CA ALA A 538 -4.47 -17.70 5.85
C ALA A 538 -3.05 -17.77 6.45
N SER A 539 -2.08 -18.38 5.76
CA SER A 539 -0.67 -18.41 6.17
C SER A 539 -0.04 -17.01 6.19
N VAL A 540 -0.38 -16.15 5.23
CA VAL A 540 0.05 -14.74 5.23
C VAL A 540 -0.58 -14.00 6.42
N VAL A 541 -1.90 -14.09 6.60
CA VAL A 541 -2.61 -13.45 7.72
C VAL A 541 -2.07 -13.94 9.07
N SER A 542 -1.76 -15.23 9.18
CA SER A 542 -1.18 -15.83 10.38
C SER A 542 0.18 -15.21 10.72
N ARG A 543 1.03 -14.95 9.72
CA ARG A 543 2.32 -14.27 9.92
C ARG A 543 2.13 -12.81 10.34
N TRP A 544 1.16 -12.11 9.78
CA TRP A 544 0.89 -10.70 10.10
C TRP A 544 0.29 -10.52 11.50
N THR A 545 -0.59 -11.43 11.91
CA THR A 545 -1.42 -11.29 13.12
C THR A 545 -0.98 -12.19 14.28
N GLY A 546 -0.18 -13.22 14.02
CA GLY A 546 0.22 -14.25 15.00
C GLY A 546 -0.88 -15.30 15.29
N ILE A 547 -2.04 -15.20 14.66
CA ILE A 547 -3.16 -16.14 14.86
C ILE A 547 -2.88 -17.43 14.06
N PRO A 548 -2.99 -18.64 14.63
CA PRO A 548 -2.78 -19.90 13.91
C PRO A 548 -3.75 -20.12 12.73
N VAL A 549 -3.25 -20.69 11.62
CA VAL A 549 -4.04 -21.00 10.40
C VAL A 549 -5.24 -21.89 10.71
N ASP A 550 -5.03 -22.96 11.48
CA ASP A 550 -6.10 -23.91 11.84
C ASP A 550 -7.31 -23.22 12.48
N LYS A 551 -7.07 -22.17 13.27
CA LYS A 551 -8.13 -21.39 13.92
C LYS A 551 -8.88 -20.46 12.96
N MET A 552 -8.23 -20.00 11.89
CA MET A 552 -8.85 -19.14 10.88
C MET A 552 -9.68 -19.95 9.88
N MET A 553 -9.24 -21.17 9.59
CA MET A 553 -9.87 -22.07 8.63
C MET A 553 -11.06 -22.84 9.21
N GLU A 554 -11.19 -22.87 10.54
CA GLU A 554 -12.37 -23.43 11.22
C GLU A 554 -13.63 -22.65 10.84
N GLY A 555 -14.64 -23.34 10.31
CA GLY A 555 -15.90 -22.72 9.94
C GLY A 555 -16.58 -22.09 11.15
N GLU A 556 -16.99 -20.82 11.05
CA GLU A 556 -17.57 -20.06 12.16
C GLU A 556 -18.76 -20.79 12.82
N ARG A 557 -19.55 -21.50 12.01
CA ARG A 557 -20.67 -22.32 12.50
C ARG A 557 -20.20 -23.48 13.38
N GLU A 558 -19.17 -24.21 12.96
CA GLU A 558 -18.66 -25.37 13.71
C GLU A 558 -18.00 -24.92 15.01
N LYS A 559 -17.19 -23.85 14.94
CA LYS A 559 -16.63 -23.17 16.11
C LYS A 559 -17.74 -22.86 17.12
N LEU A 560 -18.78 -22.14 16.71
CA LEU A 560 -19.89 -21.74 17.59
C LEU A 560 -20.74 -22.90 18.14
N LEU A 561 -20.81 -24.04 17.44
CA LEU A 561 -21.51 -25.24 17.92
C LEU A 561 -20.77 -25.90 19.09
N ASN A 562 -19.45 -25.78 19.14
CA ASN A 562 -18.61 -26.36 20.19
C ASN A 562 -18.31 -25.38 21.35
N MET A 563 -18.92 -24.18 21.33
CA MET A 563 -18.61 -23.09 22.26
C MET A 563 -18.77 -23.48 23.74
N GLU A 564 -19.86 -24.16 24.12
CA GLU A 564 -20.05 -24.56 25.52
C GLU A 564 -18.96 -25.53 25.99
N GLN A 565 -18.55 -26.46 25.12
CA GLN A 565 -17.53 -27.44 25.46
C GLN A 565 -16.17 -26.76 25.65
N GLU A 566 -15.79 -25.86 24.74
CA GLU A 566 -14.52 -25.13 24.81
C GLU A 566 -14.46 -24.18 26.01
N LEU A 567 -15.53 -23.42 26.28
CA LEU A 567 -15.60 -22.57 27.46
C LEU A 567 -15.61 -23.40 28.76
N GLY A 568 -16.32 -24.53 28.77
CA GLY A 568 -16.42 -25.44 29.91
C GLY A 568 -15.09 -26.10 30.31
N LYS A 569 -14.13 -26.25 29.38
CA LYS A 569 -12.77 -26.71 29.71
C LYS A 569 -12.02 -25.76 30.64
N ARG A 570 -12.37 -24.47 30.63
CA ARG A 570 -11.74 -23.42 31.47
C ARG A 570 -12.60 -23.02 32.65
N VAL A 571 -13.91 -22.90 32.44
CA VAL A 571 -14.86 -22.38 33.41
C VAL A 571 -15.59 -23.55 34.08
N ILE A 572 -15.00 -24.04 35.16
CA ILE A 572 -15.50 -25.22 35.88
C ILE A 572 -16.67 -24.84 36.80
N GLY A 573 -17.71 -25.67 36.78
CA GLY A 573 -18.84 -25.55 37.69
C GLY A 573 -19.71 -24.32 37.43
N GLN A 574 -19.79 -23.80 36.20
CA GLN A 574 -20.68 -22.69 35.85
C GLN A 574 -21.42 -22.97 34.52
N GLU A 575 -21.90 -24.20 34.36
CA GLU A 575 -22.49 -24.69 33.09
C GLU A 575 -23.67 -23.84 32.60
N GLN A 576 -24.55 -23.41 33.53
CA GLN A 576 -25.69 -22.55 33.20
C GLN A 576 -25.23 -21.18 32.65
N ALA A 577 -24.20 -20.58 33.26
CA ALA A 577 -23.63 -19.32 32.81
C ALA A 577 -22.99 -19.46 31.42
N VAL A 578 -22.21 -20.52 31.21
CA VAL A 578 -21.61 -20.84 29.92
C VAL A 578 -22.68 -21.01 28.85
N ARG A 579 -23.73 -21.78 29.12
CA ARG A 579 -24.83 -22.04 28.18
C ARG A 579 -25.60 -20.77 27.82
N ALA A 580 -25.90 -19.91 28.80
CA ALA A 580 -26.59 -18.65 28.58
C ALA A 580 -25.80 -17.73 27.65
N VAL A 581 -24.51 -17.55 27.92
CA VAL A 581 -23.63 -16.74 27.07
C VAL A 581 -23.50 -17.33 25.67
N SER A 582 -23.23 -18.63 25.55
CA SER A 582 -23.10 -19.29 24.24
C SER A 582 -24.38 -19.17 23.40
N THR A 583 -25.55 -19.22 24.04
CA THR A 583 -26.84 -19.06 23.36
C THR A 583 -27.05 -17.64 22.84
N ALA A 584 -26.74 -16.62 23.64
CA ALA A 584 -26.83 -15.23 23.24
C ALA A 584 -25.86 -14.90 22.08
N VAL A 585 -24.60 -15.31 22.20
CA VAL A 585 -23.58 -15.09 21.16
C VAL A 585 -23.96 -15.78 19.85
N ARG A 586 -24.49 -17.01 19.89
CA ARG A 586 -25.00 -17.69 18.69
C ARG A 586 -26.17 -16.96 18.05
N ARG A 587 -27.08 -16.38 18.85
CA ARG A 587 -28.22 -15.61 18.34
C ARG A 587 -27.75 -14.37 17.58
N SER A 588 -26.76 -13.66 18.13
CA SER A 588 -26.12 -12.51 17.47
C SER A 588 -25.48 -12.92 16.14
N ARG A 589 -24.63 -13.96 16.17
CA ARG A 589 -23.91 -14.47 14.98
C ARG A 589 -24.81 -15.06 13.90
N ALA A 590 -25.99 -15.57 14.27
CA ALA A 590 -27.00 -16.03 13.33
C ALA A 590 -27.79 -14.88 12.66
N GLY A 591 -27.50 -13.62 12.98
CA GLY A 591 -28.23 -12.46 12.46
C GLY A 591 -29.66 -12.35 13.00
N LEU A 592 -29.94 -12.98 14.14
CA LEU A 592 -31.26 -12.98 14.78
C LEU A 592 -31.41 -11.87 15.84
N GLN A 593 -30.41 -10.99 15.96
CA GLN A 593 -30.44 -9.77 16.77
C GLN A 593 -30.25 -8.53 15.89
N ASP A 594 -30.56 -7.36 16.44
CA ASP A 594 -30.32 -6.09 15.78
C ASP A 594 -28.82 -5.91 15.49
N PRO A 595 -28.42 -5.69 14.22
CA PRO A 595 -27.01 -5.54 13.85
C PRO A 595 -26.36 -4.29 14.45
N ASN A 596 -27.15 -3.32 14.94
CA ASN A 596 -26.63 -2.13 15.60
C ASN A 596 -26.41 -2.35 17.10
N ARG A 597 -26.59 -3.55 17.66
CA ARG A 597 -26.31 -3.82 19.07
C ARG A 597 -24.98 -4.59 19.22
N PRO A 598 -24.33 -4.53 20.40
CA PRO A 598 -23.16 -5.38 20.68
C PRO A 598 -23.47 -6.86 20.49
N LEU A 599 -22.43 -7.68 20.26
CA LEU A 599 -22.55 -9.14 20.05
C LEU A 599 -23.20 -9.89 21.22
N GLY A 600 -23.18 -9.29 22.40
CA GLY A 600 -23.85 -9.77 23.59
C GLY A 600 -23.61 -8.83 24.76
N SER A 601 -24.61 -8.71 25.62
CA SER A 601 -24.59 -7.87 26.81
C SER A 601 -25.06 -8.65 28.04
N PHE A 602 -24.20 -8.75 29.05
CA PHE A 602 -24.38 -9.66 30.16
C PHE A 602 -24.16 -8.99 31.51
N LEU A 603 -25.04 -9.22 32.48
CA LEU A 603 -24.81 -8.89 33.89
C LEU A 603 -24.52 -10.16 34.69
N PHE A 604 -23.27 -10.32 35.12
CA PHE A 604 -22.78 -11.42 35.93
C PHE A 604 -22.90 -11.11 37.42
N LEU A 605 -23.79 -11.83 38.11
CA LEU A 605 -24.06 -11.68 39.54
C LEU A 605 -23.51 -12.87 40.30
N GLY A 606 -22.84 -12.64 41.41
CA GLY A 606 -22.36 -13.73 42.27
C GLY A 606 -21.26 -13.32 43.23
N PRO A 607 -20.80 -14.22 44.11
CA PRO A 607 -19.68 -13.94 45.01
C PRO A 607 -18.38 -13.67 44.24
N THR A 608 -17.37 -13.13 44.93
CA THR A 608 -16.02 -13.02 44.36
C THR A 608 -15.38 -14.41 44.25
N GLY A 609 -14.52 -14.61 43.24
CA GLY A 609 -13.74 -15.85 43.09
C GLY A 609 -14.47 -17.05 42.46
N VAL A 610 -15.75 -16.92 42.08
CA VAL A 610 -16.53 -18.01 41.46
C VAL A 610 -16.34 -18.18 39.94
N GLY A 611 -15.54 -17.31 39.30
CA GLY A 611 -15.20 -17.43 37.87
C GLY A 611 -15.83 -16.40 36.93
N LYS A 612 -16.47 -15.33 37.43
CA LYS A 612 -17.03 -14.23 36.61
C LYS A 612 -16.03 -13.68 35.58
N THR A 613 -14.86 -13.26 36.04
CA THR A 613 -13.78 -12.73 35.19
C THR A 613 -13.13 -13.81 34.32
N GLU A 614 -13.10 -15.07 34.78
CA GLU A 614 -12.52 -16.16 33.99
C GLU A 614 -13.41 -16.50 32.79
N LEU A 615 -14.74 -16.46 32.95
CA LEU A 615 -15.65 -16.60 31.81
C LEU A 615 -15.45 -15.48 30.78
N THR A 616 -15.26 -14.23 31.23
CA THR A 616 -14.92 -13.11 30.34
C THR A 616 -13.64 -13.38 29.54
N LYS A 617 -12.58 -13.87 30.20
CA LYS A 617 -11.31 -14.22 29.53
C LYS A 617 -11.46 -15.40 28.57
N ALA A 618 -12.21 -16.43 28.97
CA ALA A 618 -12.48 -17.58 28.13
C ALA A 618 -13.27 -17.16 26.87
N LEU A 619 -14.22 -16.22 26.99
CA LEU A 619 -14.94 -15.64 25.85
C LEU A 619 -14.01 -14.87 24.92
N ALA A 620 -13.12 -14.03 25.47
CA ALA A 620 -12.15 -13.29 24.68
C ALA A 620 -11.23 -14.25 23.88
N GLY A 621 -10.67 -15.24 24.56
CA GLY A 621 -9.82 -16.26 23.93
C GLY A 621 -10.55 -17.15 22.92
N PHE A 622 -11.84 -17.40 23.11
CA PHE A 622 -12.63 -18.22 22.18
C PHE A 622 -13.08 -17.45 20.93
N LEU A 623 -13.62 -16.24 21.11
CA LEU A 623 -14.21 -15.47 20.01
C LEU A 623 -13.20 -14.64 19.24
N PHE A 624 -12.18 -14.12 19.92
CA PHE A 624 -11.18 -13.22 19.35
C PHE A 624 -9.78 -13.85 19.30
N ASP A 625 -9.69 -15.13 19.63
CA ASP A 625 -8.45 -15.93 19.60
C ASP A 625 -7.29 -15.37 20.45
N ASP A 626 -7.60 -14.46 21.39
CA ASP A 626 -6.66 -13.80 22.29
C ASP A 626 -7.30 -13.53 23.67
N ASP A 627 -6.74 -14.11 24.72
CA ASP A 627 -7.17 -13.89 26.12
C ASP A 627 -7.03 -12.42 26.57
N ASN A 628 -6.17 -11.65 25.91
CA ASN A 628 -5.98 -10.21 26.16
C ASN A 628 -6.88 -9.34 25.25
N ALA A 629 -7.74 -9.94 24.42
CA ALA A 629 -8.80 -9.23 23.71
C ALA A 629 -9.93 -8.81 24.66
N MET A 630 -9.57 -8.19 25.77
CA MET A 630 -10.48 -7.61 26.72
C MET A 630 -9.94 -6.31 27.29
N VAL A 631 -10.82 -5.33 27.44
CA VAL A 631 -10.57 -4.14 28.25
C VAL A 631 -11.30 -4.30 29.57
N ARG A 632 -10.57 -4.17 30.69
CA ARG A 632 -11.17 -4.17 32.02
C ARG A 632 -11.22 -2.75 32.55
N ILE A 633 -12.41 -2.31 32.94
CA ILE A 633 -12.66 -1.01 33.54
C ILE A 633 -13.23 -1.22 34.94
N ASP A 634 -12.48 -0.77 35.95
CA ASP A 634 -12.91 -0.82 37.35
C ASP A 634 -13.89 0.33 37.63
N MET A 635 -15.14 0.00 37.94
CA MET A 635 -16.20 0.99 38.18
C MET A 635 -16.04 1.73 39.51
N SER A 636 -15.16 1.27 40.41
CA SER A 636 -14.77 2.02 41.60
C SER A 636 -14.06 3.34 41.25
N GLU A 637 -13.38 3.43 40.10
CA GLU A 637 -12.76 4.69 39.63
C GLU A 637 -13.80 5.71 39.12
N PHE A 638 -15.04 5.25 38.88
CA PHE A 638 -16.13 6.03 38.28
C PHE A 638 -17.28 6.30 39.25
N MET A 639 -16.99 6.32 40.56
CA MET A 639 -17.96 6.65 41.62
C MET A 639 -18.42 8.11 41.61
N GLU A 640 -17.58 9.02 41.10
CA GLU A 640 -17.85 10.45 41.12
C GLU A 640 -18.34 10.96 39.77
N LYS A 641 -19.21 11.97 39.78
CA LYS A 641 -19.83 12.50 38.54
C LYS A 641 -18.81 12.97 37.51
N HIS A 642 -17.70 13.57 37.93
CA HIS A 642 -16.72 14.14 37.01
C HIS A 642 -15.80 13.08 36.36
N SER A 643 -15.63 11.90 36.97
CA SER A 643 -14.82 10.84 36.38
C SER A 643 -15.52 10.16 35.20
N VAL A 644 -16.84 10.30 35.06
CA VAL A 644 -17.60 9.84 33.88
C VAL A 644 -17.07 10.47 32.58
N ALA A 645 -16.62 11.73 32.62
CA ALA A 645 -16.02 12.38 31.46
C ALA A 645 -14.70 11.70 31.03
N ARG A 646 -13.94 11.07 31.94
CA ARG A 646 -12.73 10.31 31.58
C ARG A 646 -13.05 9.01 30.84
N LEU A 647 -14.26 8.46 31.02
CA LEU A 647 -14.69 7.23 30.34
C LEU A 647 -14.86 7.48 28.84
N ILE A 648 -15.52 8.60 28.47
CA ILE A 648 -15.86 8.96 27.09
C ILE A 648 -14.89 9.95 26.43
N GLY A 649 -14.16 10.74 27.23
CA GLY A 649 -13.30 11.84 26.78
C GLY A 649 -13.86 13.19 27.22
N ALA A 650 -12.97 14.09 27.66
CA ALA A 650 -13.40 15.42 28.11
C ALA A 650 -13.88 16.28 26.94
N PRO A 651 -14.93 17.12 27.12
CA PRO A 651 -15.39 18.04 26.08
C PRO A 651 -14.41 19.21 25.86
N PRO A 652 -14.52 19.95 24.73
CA PRO A 652 -13.64 21.09 24.44
C PRO A 652 -13.60 22.12 25.58
N GLY A 653 -12.40 22.46 26.04
CA GLY A 653 -12.17 23.45 27.10
C GLY A 653 -11.95 22.88 28.50
N TYR A 654 -11.94 21.56 28.68
CA TYR A 654 -11.61 20.89 29.94
C TYR A 654 -10.22 20.22 29.91
N VAL A 655 -9.60 20.07 31.09
CA VAL A 655 -8.30 19.37 31.23
C VAL A 655 -8.46 17.91 30.78
N GLY A 656 -7.58 17.44 29.90
CA GLY A 656 -7.67 16.11 29.28
C GLY A 656 -8.46 16.08 27.96
N TYR A 657 -8.81 17.23 27.36
CA TYR A 657 -9.48 17.29 26.06
C TYR A 657 -8.71 16.59 24.92
N GLU A 658 -7.37 16.63 24.96
CA GLU A 658 -6.52 15.95 23.97
C GLU A 658 -6.38 14.45 24.25
N GLU A 659 -6.73 13.99 25.45
CA GLU A 659 -6.71 12.59 25.85
C GLU A 659 -8.11 12.00 25.60
N GLY A 660 -8.24 11.12 24.58
CA GLY A 660 -9.49 10.41 24.32
C GLY A 660 -9.98 9.61 25.54
N GLY A 661 -11.26 9.22 25.55
CA GLY A 661 -11.84 8.48 26.68
C GLY A 661 -11.24 7.10 26.85
N VAL A 662 -11.15 6.63 28.10
CA VAL A 662 -10.61 5.29 28.41
C VAL A 662 -11.38 4.18 27.69
N LEU A 663 -12.71 4.29 27.62
CA LEU A 663 -13.56 3.31 26.93
C LEU A 663 -13.55 3.52 25.41
N THR A 664 -13.73 4.77 24.96
CA THR A 664 -13.85 5.10 23.54
C THR A 664 -12.55 4.83 22.79
N GLU A 665 -11.38 5.15 23.36
CA GLU A 665 -10.09 4.83 22.75
C GLU A 665 -9.78 3.33 22.76
N ALA A 666 -10.11 2.62 23.84
CA ALA A 666 -9.87 1.19 23.92
C ALA A 666 -10.63 0.43 22.82
N VAL A 667 -11.91 0.78 22.60
CA VAL A 667 -12.74 0.15 21.57
C VAL A 667 -12.38 0.63 20.18
N ARG A 668 -12.06 1.91 19.98
CA ARG A 668 -11.58 2.40 18.67
C ARG A 668 -10.31 1.69 18.22
N ARG A 669 -9.35 1.45 19.13
CA ARG A 669 -8.09 0.76 18.82
C ARG A 669 -8.28 -0.73 18.58
N ARG A 670 -9.27 -1.34 19.23
CA ARG A 670 -9.57 -2.78 19.10
C ARG A 670 -11.08 -3.02 19.09
N PRO A 671 -11.75 -2.92 17.94
CA PRO A 671 -13.21 -3.07 17.87
C PRO A 671 -13.73 -4.48 18.25
N TYR A 672 -12.89 -5.50 18.08
CA TYR A 672 -13.18 -6.89 18.43
C TYR A 672 -12.58 -7.25 19.78
N GLN A 673 -13.35 -7.06 20.85
CA GLN A 673 -12.94 -7.38 22.20
C GLN A 673 -14.11 -7.55 23.16
N VAL A 674 -13.82 -8.09 24.35
CA VAL A 674 -14.74 -8.08 25.49
C VAL A 674 -14.51 -6.82 26.34
N VAL A 675 -15.55 -6.04 26.58
CA VAL A 675 -15.52 -4.87 27.48
C VAL A 675 -16.07 -5.29 28.83
N LEU A 676 -15.19 -5.38 29.83
CA LEU A 676 -15.52 -5.80 31.19
C LEU A 676 -15.66 -4.58 32.11
N PHE A 677 -16.87 -4.33 32.59
CA PHE A 677 -17.17 -3.37 33.65
C PHE A 677 -17.21 -4.11 35.00
N ASP A 678 -16.14 -3.99 35.78
CA ASP A 678 -15.99 -4.70 37.06
C ASP A 678 -16.62 -3.89 38.20
N GLU A 679 -17.35 -4.56 39.12
CA GLU A 679 -18.02 -3.94 40.29
C GLU A 679 -19.00 -2.80 39.92
N VAL A 680 -19.86 -3.03 38.93
CA VAL A 680 -20.73 -1.99 38.36
C VAL A 680 -21.69 -1.34 39.38
N GLU A 681 -21.98 -2.00 40.50
CA GLU A 681 -22.81 -1.43 41.58
C GLU A 681 -22.18 -0.21 42.27
N LYS A 682 -20.87 0.03 42.08
CA LYS A 682 -20.17 1.20 42.63
C LYS A 682 -20.20 2.40 41.68
N ALA A 683 -20.55 2.21 40.41
CA ALA A 683 -20.51 3.27 39.40
C ALA A 683 -21.48 4.42 39.73
N HIS A 684 -21.10 5.64 39.35
CA HIS A 684 -22.02 6.77 39.39
C HIS A 684 -23.20 6.55 38.42
N SER A 685 -24.39 7.04 38.78
CA SER A 685 -25.61 6.84 37.99
C SER A 685 -25.52 7.32 36.52
N ASP A 686 -24.72 8.36 36.26
CA ASP A 686 -24.52 8.90 34.89
C ASP A 686 -23.74 7.95 33.97
N VAL A 687 -22.98 6.98 34.51
CA VAL A 687 -22.31 5.94 33.70
C VAL A 687 -23.36 5.07 32.99
N PHE A 688 -24.48 4.77 33.63
CA PHE A 688 -25.52 3.94 33.01
C PHE A 688 -26.20 4.61 31.82
N ASN A 689 -26.24 5.95 31.77
CA ASN A 689 -26.74 6.67 30.59
C ASN A 689 -25.82 6.46 29.38
N VAL A 690 -24.51 6.46 29.61
CA VAL A 690 -23.50 6.15 28.58
C VAL A 690 -23.64 4.71 28.12
N LEU A 691 -23.79 3.76 29.06
CA LEU A 691 -23.95 2.34 28.74
C LEU A 691 -25.25 2.06 28.00
N LEU A 692 -26.36 2.74 28.34
CA LEU A 692 -27.62 2.61 27.60
C LEU A 692 -27.45 2.93 26.12
N GLN A 693 -26.72 4.00 25.79
CA GLN A 693 -26.42 4.35 24.39
C GLN A 693 -25.65 3.23 23.68
N VAL A 694 -24.66 2.64 24.35
CA VAL A 694 -23.90 1.51 23.81
C VAL A 694 -24.77 0.26 23.63
N LEU A 695 -25.64 -0.05 24.59
CA LEU A 695 -26.49 -1.24 24.55
C LEU A 695 -27.65 -1.15 23.55
N ASP A 696 -28.10 0.07 23.23
CA ASP A 696 -29.20 0.35 22.30
C ASP A 696 -28.70 0.54 20.87
N ASP A 697 -27.74 1.44 20.66
CA ASP A 697 -27.32 1.89 19.33
C ASP A 697 -25.97 1.29 18.90
N GLY A 698 -25.30 0.54 19.80
CA GLY A 698 -23.99 -0.06 19.54
C GLY A 698 -22.94 0.99 19.19
N ARG A 699 -23.17 2.25 19.54
CA ARG A 699 -22.33 3.38 19.18
C ARG A 699 -22.23 4.34 20.34
N LEU A 700 -21.06 4.95 20.47
CA LEU A 700 -20.82 5.95 21.50
C LEU A 700 -20.07 7.13 20.90
N THR A 701 -20.60 8.33 21.10
CA THR A 701 -19.93 9.55 20.67
C THR A 701 -19.01 10.05 21.79
N ASP A 702 -17.73 10.23 21.49
CA ASP A 702 -16.74 10.74 22.43
C ASP A 702 -16.87 12.25 22.66
N GLY A 703 -16.09 12.79 23.62
CA GLY A 703 -16.06 14.22 23.92
C GLY A 703 -15.59 15.12 22.77
N GLN A 704 -14.99 14.55 21.70
CA GLN A 704 -14.53 15.25 20.51
C GLN A 704 -15.54 15.18 19.35
N GLY A 705 -16.66 14.49 19.54
CA GLY A 705 -17.71 14.29 18.53
C GLY A 705 -17.46 13.12 17.58
N ARG A 706 -16.45 12.27 17.84
CA ARG A 706 -16.19 11.06 17.06
C ARG A 706 -17.10 9.95 17.55
N THR A 707 -17.68 9.19 16.62
CA THR A 707 -18.54 8.05 16.97
C THR A 707 -17.73 6.77 16.91
N VAL A 708 -17.72 6.01 18.01
CA VAL A 708 -17.05 4.72 18.15
C VAL A 708 -18.09 3.60 18.06
N ASP A 709 -17.79 2.56 17.28
CA ASP A 709 -18.66 1.41 17.06
C ASP A 709 -18.36 0.27 18.05
N PHE A 710 -19.40 -0.27 18.65
CA PHE A 710 -19.43 -1.35 19.64
C PHE A 710 -20.16 -2.60 19.13
N SER A 711 -20.67 -2.61 17.90
CA SER A 711 -21.38 -3.75 17.29
C SER A 711 -20.58 -5.06 17.35
N ASN A 712 -19.26 -4.97 17.31
CA ASN A 712 -18.33 -6.11 17.36
C ASN A 712 -17.78 -6.44 18.77
N THR A 713 -18.31 -5.80 19.80
CA THR A 713 -17.89 -6.01 21.19
C THR A 713 -18.85 -6.92 21.96
N ILE A 714 -18.34 -7.56 23.02
CA ILE A 714 -19.19 -8.16 24.06
C ILE A 714 -19.10 -7.30 25.31
N ILE A 715 -20.24 -6.89 25.84
CA ILE A 715 -20.33 -6.12 27.07
C ILE A 715 -20.59 -7.07 28.25
N VAL A 716 -19.67 -7.11 29.20
CA VAL A 716 -19.84 -7.87 30.44
C VAL A 716 -19.80 -6.90 31.62
N LEU A 717 -20.82 -6.93 32.45
CA LEU A 717 -20.87 -6.21 33.71
C LEU A 717 -20.81 -7.22 34.84
N THR A 718 -19.93 -7.04 35.82
CA THR A 718 -19.91 -7.88 37.02
C THR A 718 -20.48 -7.11 38.19
N SER A 719 -21.17 -7.83 39.07
CA SER A 719 -21.63 -7.26 40.33
C SER A 719 -21.64 -8.30 41.45
N ASN A 720 -21.44 -7.83 42.68
CA ASN A 720 -21.59 -8.65 43.88
C ASN A 720 -22.95 -8.43 44.57
N LEU A 721 -23.87 -7.70 43.96
CA LEU A 721 -25.22 -7.49 44.49
C LEU A 721 -25.96 -8.82 44.71
N GLY A 722 -26.60 -8.94 45.87
CA GLY A 722 -27.33 -10.15 46.25
C GLY A 722 -26.46 -11.39 46.49
N SER A 723 -25.12 -11.28 46.41
CA SER A 723 -24.20 -12.42 46.58
C SER A 723 -24.32 -13.12 47.93
N GLN A 724 -24.78 -12.42 48.98
CA GLN A 724 -25.04 -13.00 50.30
C GLN A 724 -26.08 -14.14 50.26
N TYR A 725 -27.06 -14.05 49.38
CA TYR A 725 -28.08 -15.09 49.24
C TYR A 725 -27.51 -16.30 48.49
N LEU A 726 -26.70 -16.06 47.46
CA LEU A 726 -26.00 -17.11 46.71
C LEU A 726 -24.91 -17.81 47.53
N ALA A 727 -24.25 -17.09 48.46
CA ALA A 727 -23.20 -17.65 49.30
C ALA A 727 -23.74 -18.48 50.48
N ASN A 728 -24.93 -18.14 50.97
CA ASN A 728 -25.59 -18.79 52.11
C ASN A 728 -26.58 -19.88 51.70
N MET A 729 -26.67 -20.22 50.41
CA MET A 729 -27.44 -21.37 49.95
C MET A 729 -26.93 -22.66 50.60
N ALA A 730 -27.86 -23.51 51.03
CA ALA A 730 -27.55 -24.87 51.44
C ALA A 730 -27.23 -25.72 50.20
N ASP A 731 -26.41 -26.77 50.35
CA ASP A 731 -25.94 -27.61 49.25
C ASP A 731 -27.10 -28.35 48.51
N ASP A 732 -28.27 -28.48 49.13
CA ASP A 732 -29.48 -29.10 48.59
C ASP A 732 -30.49 -28.09 47.99
N GLN A 733 -30.24 -26.79 48.13
CA GLN A 733 -31.10 -25.73 47.62
C GLN A 733 -30.78 -25.39 46.16
N ARG A 734 -31.80 -25.15 45.33
CA ARG A 734 -31.58 -24.80 43.93
C ARG A 734 -31.52 -23.28 43.74
N ILE A 735 -30.84 -22.85 42.68
CA ILE A 735 -30.63 -21.41 42.39
C ILE A 735 -31.98 -20.70 42.20
N GLU A 736 -32.95 -21.38 41.59
CA GLU A 736 -34.28 -20.84 41.31
C GLU A 736 -35.04 -20.48 42.61
N ASP A 737 -34.67 -21.08 43.75
CA ASP A 737 -35.30 -20.79 45.04
C ASP A 737 -34.80 -19.46 45.65
N VAL A 738 -33.65 -18.97 45.19
CA VAL A 738 -32.94 -17.79 45.74
C VAL A 738 -32.86 -16.64 44.74
N GLU A 739 -32.97 -16.94 43.44
CA GLU A 739 -33.02 -15.97 42.35
C GLU A 739 -33.99 -14.79 42.59
N PRO A 740 -35.24 -14.99 43.06
CA PRO A 740 -36.15 -13.88 43.31
C PRO A 740 -35.59 -12.86 44.31
N GLN A 741 -34.92 -13.32 45.37
CA GLN A 741 -34.34 -12.47 46.41
C GLN A 741 -33.15 -11.66 45.88
N VAL A 742 -32.34 -12.27 45.03
CA VAL A 742 -31.22 -11.59 44.35
C VAL A 742 -31.77 -10.53 43.39
N MET A 743 -32.78 -10.89 42.60
CA MET A 743 -33.38 -9.99 41.61
C MET A 743 -34.10 -8.80 42.24
N ASP A 744 -34.68 -8.95 43.43
CA ASP A 744 -35.26 -7.82 44.18
C ASP A 744 -34.20 -6.76 44.54
N ILE A 745 -32.99 -7.18 44.93
CA ILE A 745 -31.87 -6.26 45.17
C ILE A 745 -31.39 -5.60 43.87
N VAL A 746 -31.26 -6.38 42.81
CA VAL A 746 -30.83 -5.90 41.49
C VAL A 746 -31.80 -4.85 40.95
N ARG A 747 -33.12 -5.10 41.03
CA ARG A 747 -34.17 -4.16 40.61
C ARG A 747 -34.29 -2.93 41.51
N ALA A 748 -33.87 -3.03 42.77
CA ALA A 748 -33.80 -1.87 43.67
C ALA A 748 -32.60 -0.96 43.33
N HIS A 749 -31.52 -1.52 42.81
CA HIS A 749 -30.30 -0.77 42.49
C HIS A 749 -30.30 -0.23 41.05
N PHE A 750 -30.67 -1.05 40.06
CA PHE A 750 -30.68 -0.67 38.65
C PHE A 750 -32.09 -0.32 38.16
N ARG A 751 -32.18 0.67 37.26
CA ARG A 751 -33.44 1.04 36.63
C ARG A 751 -33.92 -0.07 35.68
N PRO A 752 -35.23 -0.33 35.58
CA PRO A 752 -35.78 -1.32 34.65
C PRO A 752 -35.34 -1.10 33.20
N GLU A 753 -35.23 0.16 32.78
CA GLU A 753 -34.74 0.54 31.44
C GLU A 753 -33.37 -0.08 31.13
N PHE A 754 -32.43 -0.02 32.07
CA PHE A 754 -31.09 -0.58 31.91
C PHE A 754 -31.11 -2.11 31.86
N LEU A 755 -31.85 -2.75 32.77
CA LEU A 755 -31.94 -4.21 32.84
C LEU A 755 -32.55 -4.82 31.57
N ASN A 756 -33.55 -4.14 30.98
CA ASN A 756 -34.21 -4.59 29.75
C ASN A 756 -33.33 -4.50 28.49
N ARG A 757 -32.18 -3.80 28.55
CA ARG A 757 -31.23 -3.71 27.43
C ARG A 757 -30.12 -4.76 27.48
N LEU A 758 -30.02 -5.50 28.58
CA LEU A 758 -29.13 -6.64 28.69
C LEU A 758 -29.76 -7.86 28.01
N ASP A 759 -28.95 -8.66 27.35
CA ASP A 759 -29.42 -9.89 26.72
C ASP A 759 -29.72 -10.97 27.75
N GLU A 760 -28.84 -11.11 28.77
CA GLU A 760 -29.03 -12.07 29.87
C GLU A 760 -28.47 -11.51 31.18
N ILE A 761 -29.16 -11.83 32.29
CA ILE A 761 -28.67 -11.62 33.66
C ILE A 761 -28.34 -13.01 34.22
N ILE A 762 -27.08 -13.22 34.59
CA ILE A 762 -26.54 -14.55 34.87
C ILE A 762 -26.10 -14.65 36.32
N LEU A 763 -26.66 -15.62 37.03
CA LEU A 763 -26.30 -15.94 38.41
C LEU A 763 -25.16 -16.97 38.44
N PHE A 764 -24.06 -16.62 39.09
CA PHE A 764 -22.94 -17.51 39.38
C PHE A 764 -23.11 -18.11 40.76
N HIS A 765 -23.00 -19.43 40.83
CA HIS A 765 -23.16 -20.16 42.08
C HIS A 765 -21.80 -20.44 42.73
N ARG A 766 -21.86 -20.82 44.01
CA ARG A 766 -20.70 -21.20 44.79
C ARG A 766 -20.08 -22.48 44.21
N LEU A 767 -18.75 -22.53 44.16
CA LEU A 767 -18.04 -23.72 43.72
C LEU A 767 -18.06 -24.80 44.82
N GLY A 768 -18.55 -25.99 44.47
CA GLY A 768 -18.46 -27.20 45.30
C GLY A 768 -17.05 -27.79 45.33
N VAL A 769 -16.84 -28.77 46.21
CA VAL A 769 -15.53 -29.43 46.40
C VAL A 769 -15.12 -30.19 45.13
N GLU A 770 -16.09 -30.78 44.44
CA GLU A 770 -15.96 -31.47 43.16
C GLU A 770 -15.42 -30.57 42.05
N HIS A 771 -15.68 -29.26 42.10
CA HIS A 771 -15.16 -28.30 41.13
C HIS A 771 -13.71 -27.90 41.41
N MET A 772 -13.24 -28.04 42.65
CA MET A 772 -11.91 -27.54 43.04
C MET A 772 -10.76 -28.33 42.41
N ALA A 773 -10.87 -29.66 42.33
CA ALA A 773 -9.80 -30.49 41.77
C ALA A 773 -9.50 -30.15 40.29
N PRO A 774 -10.49 -30.09 39.37
CA PRO A 774 -10.25 -29.65 38.00
C PRO A 774 -9.67 -28.23 37.89
N ILE A 775 -10.11 -27.30 38.75
CA ILE A 775 -9.56 -25.93 38.77
C ILE A 775 -8.07 -25.94 39.14
N VAL A 776 -7.69 -26.75 40.14
CA VAL A 776 -6.29 -26.91 40.54
C VAL A 776 -5.46 -27.50 39.40
N ASP A 777 -5.97 -28.52 38.70
CA ASP A 777 -5.28 -29.12 37.55
C ASP A 777 -4.99 -28.08 36.45
N ILE A 778 -5.95 -27.19 36.16
CA ILE A 778 -5.76 -26.08 35.21
C ILE A 778 -4.63 -25.14 35.67
N GLN A 779 -4.59 -24.78 36.96
CA GLN A 779 -3.53 -23.91 37.50
C GLN A 779 -2.17 -24.60 37.47
N VAL A 780 -2.10 -25.88 37.83
CA VAL A 780 -0.86 -26.69 37.76
C VAL A 780 -0.35 -26.76 36.32
N GLY A 781 -1.23 -27.02 35.35
CA GLY A 781 -0.87 -27.02 33.93
C GLY A 781 -0.37 -25.66 33.42
N ARG A 782 -0.89 -24.55 33.94
CA ARG A 782 -0.37 -23.20 33.65
C ARG A 782 1.04 -23.01 34.19
N VAL A 783 1.31 -23.42 35.44
CA VAL A 783 2.66 -23.36 36.01
C VAL A 783 3.63 -24.28 35.26
N GLY A 784 3.19 -25.48 34.87
CA GLY A 784 3.97 -26.41 34.06
C GLY A 784 4.44 -25.79 32.73
N ARG A 785 3.57 -25.02 32.06
CA ARG A 785 3.95 -24.28 30.84
C ARG A 785 5.04 -23.24 31.09
N LEU A 786 4.97 -22.49 32.19
CA LEU A 786 6.00 -21.50 32.57
C LEU A 786 7.35 -22.14 32.93
N LEU A 787 7.33 -23.39 33.40
CA LEU A 787 8.51 -24.15 33.80
C LEU A 787 9.13 -24.97 32.66
N LYS A 788 8.46 -25.06 31.50
CA LYS A 788 8.90 -25.85 30.34
C LYS A 788 10.30 -25.44 29.86
N ASP A 789 10.57 -24.14 29.80
CA ASP A 789 11.89 -23.60 29.40
C ASP A 789 12.99 -23.95 30.41
N ARG A 790 12.60 -24.20 31.65
CA ARG A 790 13.49 -24.63 32.75
C ARG A 790 13.62 -26.15 32.85
N LYS A 791 12.97 -26.90 31.95
CA LYS A 791 12.97 -28.38 31.91
C LYS A 791 12.49 -29.03 33.22
N ILE A 792 11.58 -28.37 33.94
CA ILE A 792 10.96 -28.90 35.17
C ILE A 792 9.57 -29.44 34.84
N THR A 793 9.22 -30.62 35.37
CA THR A 793 7.90 -31.25 35.24
C THR A 793 7.23 -31.27 36.62
N LEU A 794 5.93 -30.95 36.68
CA LEU A 794 5.11 -30.89 37.90
C LEU A 794 4.19 -32.10 38.04
#